data_AF-A0A954DFQ6-F1
#
_entry.id   AF-A0A954DFQ6-F1
#
_cell.length_a   1.000
_cell.length_b   1.000
_cell.length_c   1.000
_cell.angle_alpha   90.00
_cell.angle_beta   90.00
_cell.angle_gamma   90.00
#
_symmetry.space_group_name_H-M   'P 1'
#
loop_
_entity.id
_entity.type
_entity.pdbx_description
1 polymer ?
#
loop_
_entity_poly.entity_id
_entity_poly.type
_entity_poly.pdbx_seq_one_letter_code
_entity_poly.pdbx_strand_id
1 'polypeptide(L)'
;DHDALLGTSLMSEYVVYTNDDAFGPVRLTYDLEPPKGLELDWHALIAAIRRTDLDANAKTALIDHLDAAGSEWFDSWDSERPIAEDEDDEDLPEVVDAEALRDWILRGELRAVVGDTDIVRRVESALRGSMQLEATGAWRSSASGSTYAHVDTWLSTLEASRVLRTKDRCSVRNWILFEDDVPDCELVVDLPPHASPTQLDELREARLYNEGDLVLRWKPGTALEVVDAARWKEITKPERRELVGWLPPHLPLVDVHGRVYGIVTEYGLTRAPGEAHQGDAWIRNTAAQLKDAWHLDLVRAWFFRYVYDSPDARYAGVLGTDLIYGDIHQTHVETLARSFGGRMSGDCDDLAEVFSELHRAQGGLGHVLSIPGHAAYGFVEKVGRLWYAQALHTYDPVRYRARSPEDALVRLYSFFDPGATIDPAQLSILLRFSGENQRDTWRLGSRIFTDRDYARTMIDVQRDWHLHAFARGAATMQQRIQRDDATIPDRLEYAGLLERQGRWLDAARVLEKILNDFEDPTGEVALRHIAALFEAKRDAEALEATARFRGQGLARILRKGIEGFDTLFQLAFVLLSRDCVDVCFELADEEMSAVRKGILTTPGWLTSGAFDSDMWFESPWHVAIRRAQRNWVTFASRMIERVPETHPAWSDRRTRWTREVESYFEAILPWDLETSSDLVDRMELIGSYRLLTDRARIDGLLDGVNSPDKPYELAEPSERKRRGNLKATFDEDLRWLKVAVNWHIQRFEFALADARRAIRHGGSEEPFALDKLVRRLRLHAARVETSWKTVTAIYPDLDWMRARVEATRYGLAVLEGDTDAQRKTLEVVRDLGDKFTTDSTIEALGVLAPLLDEQRFGRALETYADVLDYRPLWFEIVWAANRAGAHDRALQAAEFACRVHPDDAVFAFERDALRAWTPR
;
A
#
# COMPACT_ATOMS: atom_id res chain seq x y z
N ASP A 1 -51.60 -0.45 28.62
CA ASP A 1 -51.04 -1.70 28.11
C ASP A 1 -50.18 -1.41 26.90
N HIS A 2 -48.87 -1.57 27.07
CA HIS A 2 -47.83 -1.11 26.16
C HIS A 2 -46.82 -2.24 25.89
N ASP A 3 -47.31 -3.47 25.68
CA ASP A 3 -46.46 -4.68 25.65
C ASP A 3 -46.85 -5.77 24.62
N ALA A 4 -47.41 -5.41 23.47
CA ALA A 4 -47.55 -6.38 22.38
C ALA A 4 -47.58 -5.71 21.00
N LEU A 5 -46.40 -5.47 20.41
CA LEU A 5 -46.12 -5.41 18.96
C LEU A 5 -44.79 -4.67 18.67
N LEU A 6 -43.67 -5.24 19.11
CA LEU A 6 -42.36 -4.92 18.55
C LEU A 6 -41.64 -6.22 18.19
N GLY A 7 -41.81 -6.62 16.94
CA GLY A 7 -41.05 -7.64 16.25
C GLY A 7 -40.97 -7.24 14.80
N THR A 8 -39.75 -6.98 14.33
CA THR A 8 -39.33 -6.75 12.93
C THR A 8 -39.82 -5.48 12.22
N SER A 9 -38.96 -4.46 12.15
CA SER A 9 -38.97 -3.45 11.08
C SER A 9 -37.68 -3.55 10.27
N LEU A 10 -37.81 -4.05 9.04
CA LEU A 10 -36.87 -3.80 7.94
C LEU A 10 -37.22 -2.42 7.38
N MET A 11 -36.24 -1.51 7.34
CA MET A 11 -36.36 -0.24 6.64
C MET A 11 -36.18 -0.49 5.14
N SER A 12 -37.20 -0.12 4.36
CA SER A 12 -37.16 0.00 2.91
C SER A 12 -37.25 1.50 2.59
N GLU A 13 -36.21 2.07 2.02
CA GLU A 13 -36.25 3.43 1.47
C GLU A 13 -36.68 3.39 -0.01
N TYR A 14 -37.60 4.31 -0.33
CA TYR A 14 -38.19 4.54 -1.64
C TYR A 14 -37.37 5.62 -2.38
N VAL A 15 -37.01 5.38 -3.64
CA VAL A 15 -36.51 6.40 -4.58
C VAL A 15 -37.69 6.87 -5.46
N VAL A 16 -37.87 8.18 -5.55
CA VAL A 16 -38.88 8.85 -6.40
C VAL A 16 -38.14 9.57 -7.52
N TYR A 17 -38.48 9.27 -8.78
CA TYR A 17 -38.05 10.01 -9.97
C TYR A 17 -39.08 11.09 -10.32
N THR A 18 -38.61 12.26 -10.75
CA THR A 18 -39.43 13.26 -11.47
C THR A 18 -38.72 13.70 -12.75
N ASN A 19 -39.38 13.46 -13.89
CA ASN A 19 -39.13 14.06 -15.19
C ASN A 19 -39.44 15.56 -15.17
N ASP A 20 -38.70 16.36 -15.94
CA ASP A 20 -39.30 17.36 -16.85
C ASP A 20 -38.32 17.80 -17.95
N ASP A 21 -38.79 17.68 -19.20
CA ASP A 21 -38.17 18.13 -20.44
C ASP A 21 -38.26 19.65 -20.61
N ALA A 22 -37.20 20.28 -21.12
CA ALA A 22 -37.21 21.21 -22.28
C ALA A 22 -35.94 22.08 -22.30
N PHE A 23 -35.13 22.03 -23.37
CA PHE A 23 -34.63 23.18 -24.13
C PHE A 23 -33.85 22.69 -25.36
N GLY A 24 -34.16 23.20 -26.56
CA GLY A 24 -33.47 22.84 -27.81
C GLY A 24 -32.21 23.69 -28.06
N PRO A 25 -31.28 23.25 -28.93
CA PRO A 25 -29.97 23.88 -29.05
C PRO A 25 -29.99 25.14 -29.93
N VAL A 26 -29.35 26.21 -29.44
CA VAL A 26 -28.99 27.42 -30.18
C VAL A 26 -27.58 27.24 -30.75
N ARG A 27 -27.43 27.37 -32.08
CA ARG A 27 -26.13 27.36 -32.78
C ARG A 27 -25.55 28.77 -32.79
N LEU A 28 -24.35 28.95 -32.23
CA LEU A 28 -23.50 30.13 -32.42
C LEU A 28 -22.23 29.69 -33.17
N THR A 29 -22.00 30.26 -34.35
CA THR A 29 -20.77 30.10 -35.13
C THR A 29 -19.85 31.30 -34.89
N TYR A 30 -18.58 31.04 -34.61
CA TYR A 30 -17.51 32.05 -34.57
C TYR A 30 -16.49 31.74 -35.66
N ASP A 31 -16.32 32.67 -36.61
CA ASP A 31 -15.22 32.67 -37.57
C ASP A 31 -14.04 33.45 -36.99
N LEU A 32 -12.90 32.79 -36.76
CA LEU A 32 -11.61 33.43 -36.50
C LEU A 32 -10.52 32.74 -37.31
N GLU A 33 -9.83 33.51 -38.17
CA GLU A 33 -8.64 33.04 -38.91
C GLU A 33 -7.37 33.10 -38.04
N PRO A 34 -6.42 32.16 -38.19
CA PRO A 34 -5.11 32.17 -37.53
C PRO A 34 -4.23 33.38 -37.87
N PRO A 35 -3.43 33.90 -36.93
CA PRO A 35 -2.29 34.74 -37.28
C PRO A 35 -1.17 33.88 -37.88
N LYS A 36 -0.81 34.15 -39.14
CA LYS A 36 0.35 33.57 -39.81
C LYS A 36 1.65 34.04 -39.14
N GLY A 37 2.44 33.14 -38.54
CA GLY A 37 3.74 33.54 -38.02
C GLY A 37 4.66 32.57 -37.25
N LEU A 38 4.28 31.33 -36.92
CA LEU A 38 5.17 30.39 -36.22
C LEU A 38 4.88 28.93 -36.61
N GLU A 39 5.68 28.37 -37.53
CA GLU A 39 5.79 26.92 -37.71
C GLU A 39 6.99 26.42 -36.90
N LEU A 40 6.72 25.76 -35.77
CA LEU A 40 7.68 24.96 -35.03
C LEU A 40 7.83 23.62 -35.75
N ASP A 41 9.01 23.34 -36.31
CA ASP A 41 9.28 22.05 -36.98
C ASP A 41 9.58 20.96 -35.93
N TRP A 42 8.50 20.42 -35.33
CA TRP A 42 8.54 19.37 -34.30
C TRP A 42 9.29 18.12 -34.77
N HIS A 43 9.15 17.76 -36.05
CA HIS A 43 9.83 16.61 -36.62
C HIS A 43 11.36 16.82 -36.69
N ALA A 44 11.82 18.05 -36.90
CA ALA A 44 13.25 18.35 -36.83
C ALA A 44 13.83 18.23 -35.41
N LEU A 45 13.06 18.55 -34.37
CA LEU A 45 13.48 18.40 -32.96
C LEU A 45 13.58 16.92 -32.56
N ILE A 46 12.57 16.11 -32.89
CA ILE A 46 12.58 14.65 -32.67
C ILE A 46 13.75 14.01 -33.42
N ALA A 47 13.99 14.43 -34.67
CA ALA A 47 15.12 13.96 -35.46
C ALA A 47 16.49 14.35 -34.85
N ALA A 48 16.58 15.45 -34.10
CA ALA A 48 17.78 15.84 -33.38
C ALA A 48 18.01 14.96 -32.14
N ILE A 49 16.96 14.67 -31.36
CA ILE A 49 17.01 13.79 -30.17
C ILE A 49 17.46 12.38 -30.56
N ARG A 50 16.91 11.84 -31.66
CA ARG A 50 17.31 10.53 -32.22
C ARG A 50 18.80 10.43 -32.57
N ARG A 51 19.49 11.56 -32.78
CA ARG A 51 20.93 11.62 -33.14
C ARG A 51 21.86 11.84 -31.95
N THR A 52 21.34 12.00 -30.74
CA THR A 52 22.17 12.14 -29.51
C THR A 52 22.82 10.80 -29.13
N ASP A 53 23.81 10.83 -28.23
CA ASP A 53 24.43 9.60 -27.68
C ASP A 53 23.68 9.06 -26.44
N LEU A 54 22.46 9.54 -26.17
CA LEU A 54 21.61 9.03 -25.10
C LEU A 54 21.31 7.53 -25.29
N ASP A 55 21.10 6.81 -24.19
CA ASP A 55 20.66 5.42 -24.26
C ASP A 55 19.25 5.31 -24.88
N ALA A 56 18.90 4.12 -25.34
CA ALA A 56 17.67 3.91 -26.11
C ALA A 56 16.40 4.21 -25.29
N ASN A 57 16.40 3.96 -23.99
CA ASN A 57 15.22 4.16 -23.15
C ASN A 57 15.01 5.65 -22.88
N ALA A 58 16.09 6.40 -22.58
CA ALA A 58 16.02 7.85 -22.42
C ALA A 58 15.56 8.56 -23.72
N LYS A 59 16.02 8.09 -24.88
CA LYS A 59 15.55 8.62 -26.18
C LYS A 59 14.07 8.37 -26.40
N THR A 60 13.60 7.14 -26.16
CA THR A 60 12.19 6.78 -26.33
C THR A 60 11.31 7.60 -25.39
N ALA A 61 11.64 7.67 -24.10
CA ALA A 61 10.88 8.47 -23.14
C ALA A 61 10.81 9.97 -23.54
N LEU A 62 11.91 10.55 -24.00
CA LEU A 62 11.95 11.96 -24.41
C LEU A 62 11.16 12.21 -25.71
N ILE A 63 11.16 11.26 -26.64
CA ILE A 63 10.41 11.34 -27.90
C ILE A 63 8.92 11.16 -27.64
N ASP A 64 8.54 10.15 -26.85
CA ASP A 64 7.14 9.87 -26.51
C ASP A 64 6.52 11.06 -25.77
N HIS A 65 7.28 11.70 -24.87
CA HIS A 65 6.85 12.92 -24.18
C HIS A 65 6.64 14.11 -25.13
N LEU A 66 7.48 14.26 -26.16
CA LEU A 66 7.34 15.33 -27.16
C LEU A 66 6.24 15.06 -28.19
N ASP A 67 6.05 13.80 -28.58
CA ASP A 67 4.96 13.38 -29.47
C ASP A 67 3.61 13.55 -28.77
N ALA A 68 3.50 13.19 -27.48
CA ALA A 68 2.30 13.44 -26.68
C ALA A 68 1.96 14.95 -26.58
N ALA A 69 2.95 15.78 -26.25
CA ALA A 69 2.77 17.24 -26.18
C ALA A 69 2.42 17.87 -27.54
N GLY A 70 2.97 17.34 -28.64
CA GLY A 70 2.69 17.80 -30.00
C GLY A 70 1.27 17.42 -30.46
N SER A 71 0.83 16.19 -30.19
CA SER A 71 -0.51 15.71 -30.55
C SER A 71 -1.62 16.45 -29.81
N GLU A 72 -1.47 16.71 -28.51
CA GLU A 72 -2.45 17.51 -27.74
C GLU A 72 -2.57 18.95 -28.27
N TRP A 73 -1.45 19.54 -28.69
CA TRP A 73 -1.44 20.91 -29.21
C TRP A 73 -2.13 21.04 -30.57
N PHE A 74 -2.07 20.01 -31.42
CA PHE A 74 -2.78 19.98 -32.71
C PHE A 74 -4.25 19.54 -32.58
N ASP A 75 -4.58 18.58 -31.71
CA ASP A 75 -5.95 18.10 -31.52
C ASP A 75 -6.85 19.15 -30.85
N SER A 76 -6.29 20.00 -29.97
CA SER A 76 -7.02 21.14 -29.38
C SER A 76 -7.37 22.25 -30.39
N TRP A 77 -6.79 22.22 -31.60
CA TRP A 77 -6.96 23.25 -32.62
C TRP A 77 -7.86 22.83 -33.79
N ASP A 78 -8.02 21.54 -34.06
CA ASP A 78 -8.67 21.04 -35.29
C ASP A 78 -9.90 20.12 -35.04
N SER A 79 -10.36 19.93 -33.80
CA SER A 79 -11.55 19.10 -33.57
C SER A 79 -12.87 19.89 -33.60
N GLU A 80 -13.42 20.07 -34.80
CA GLU A 80 -14.87 20.09 -35.00
C GLU A 80 -15.42 18.68 -34.66
N ARG A 81 -15.73 18.40 -33.38
CA ARG A 81 -16.54 17.23 -33.01
C ARG A 81 -17.83 17.67 -32.31
N PRO A 82 -19.00 17.18 -32.75
CA PRO A 82 -20.24 17.40 -32.03
C PRO A 82 -20.20 16.60 -30.73
N ILE A 83 -20.25 17.30 -29.60
CA ILE A 83 -20.41 16.72 -28.27
C ILE A 83 -21.83 16.11 -28.23
N ALA A 84 -21.92 14.79 -28.12
CA ALA A 84 -23.13 14.12 -27.68
C ALA A 84 -23.11 14.11 -26.15
N GLU A 85 -24.28 14.35 -25.54
CA GLU A 85 -24.52 14.26 -24.10
C GLU A 85 -24.34 12.79 -23.66
N ASP A 86 -23.13 12.43 -23.21
CA ASP A 86 -22.92 11.26 -22.37
C ASP A 86 -22.60 11.79 -20.96
N GLU A 87 -23.43 11.43 -19.98
CA GLU A 87 -23.38 11.87 -18.57
C GLU A 87 -22.45 11.00 -17.69
N ASP A 88 -21.50 10.26 -18.28
CA ASP A 88 -20.54 9.47 -17.50
C ASP A 88 -19.18 10.22 -17.40
N ASP A 89 -18.82 10.49 -16.15
CA ASP A 89 -17.59 11.02 -15.54
C ASP A 89 -16.32 11.30 -16.41
N GLU A 90 -15.80 12.51 -16.19
CA GLU A 90 -14.41 12.96 -16.12
C GLU A 90 -13.25 11.99 -16.47
N ASP A 91 -13.10 11.61 -17.74
CA ASP A 91 -11.84 11.08 -18.30
C ASP A 91 -11.26 12.04 -19.35
N LEU A 92 -10.94 13.28 -18.94
CA LEU A 92 -10.04 14.13 -19.72
C LEU A 92 -8.59 13.81 -19.29
N PRO A 93 -7.70 13.35 -20.20
CA PRO A 93 -6.30 13.22 -19.87
C PRO A 93 -5.77 14.58 -19.39
N GLU A 94 -5.15 14.61 -18.22
CA GLU A 94 -4.53 15.82 -17.67
C GLU A 94 -3.44 16.30 -18.64
N VAL A 95 -3.69 17.48 -19.21
CA VAL A 95 -2.83 18.22 -20.15
C VAL A 95 -1.38 18.19 -19.68
N VAL A 96 -0.46 17.80 -20.57
CA VAL A 96 0.98 17.95 -20.34
C VAL A 96 1.27 19.41 -20.00
N ASP A 97 1.80 19.67 -18.81
CA ASP A 97 2.05 21.03 -18.29
C ASP A 97 3.06 21.76 -19.18
N ALA A 98 2.53 22.52 -20.14
CA ALA A 98 3.30 23.30 -21.09
C ALA A 98 4.23 24.30 -20.39
N GLU A 99 3.96 24.69 -19.13
CA GLU A 99 4.86 25.53 -18.33
C GLU A 99 6.06 24.76 -17.81
N ALA A 100 5.90 23.52 -17.33
CA ALA A 100 7.02 22.70 -16.89
C ALA A 100 8.01 22.44 -18.03
N LEU A 101 7.50 22.11 -19.23
CA LEU A 101 8.31 21.96 -20.44
C LEU A 101 8.96 23.29 -20.87
N ARG A 102 8.21 24.40 -20.84
CA ARG A 102 8.72 25.75 -21.16
C ARG A 102 9.86 26.15 -20.22
N ASP A 103 9.71 25.93 -18.92
CA ASP A 103 10.70 26.33 -17.92
C ASP A 103 11.94 25.43 -17.94
N TRP A 104 11.77 24.13 -18.17
CA TRP A 104 12.85 23.17 -18.43
C TRP A 104 13.72 23.61 -19.62
N ILE A 105 13.08 24.06 -20.70
CA ILE A 105 13.77 24.61 -21.88
C ILE A 105 14.46 25.94 -21.55
N LEU A 106 13.81 26.84 -20.80
CA LEU A 106 14.35 28.16 -20.48
C LEU A 106 15.57 28.14 -19.55
N ARG A 107 15.71 27.11 -18.70
CA ARG A 107 16.89 26.87 -17.84
C ARG A 107 18.11 26.33 -18.59
N GLY A 108 17.96 26.02 -19.88
CA GLY A 108 19.01 25.42 -20.69
C GLY A 108 19.22 23.93 -20.39
N GLU A 109 18.28 23.27 -19.72
CA GLU A 109 18.35 21.83 -19.45
C GLU A 109 18.13 21.02 -20.73
N LEU A 110 17.24 21.46 -21.61
CA LEU A 110 17.16 20.94 -22.99
C LEU A 110 18.52 21.04 -23.70
N ARG A 111 19.25 22.14 -23.49
CA ARG A 111 20.60 22.34 -24.04
C ARG A 111 21.63 21.42 -23.39
N ALA A 112 21.48 21.09 -22.12
CA ALA A 112 22.33 20.14 -21.41
C ALA A 112 22.13 18.70 -21.90
N VAL A 113 20.90 18.33 -22.27
CA VAL A 113 20.53 16.98 -22.73
C VAL A 113 20.78 16.79 -24.24
N VAL A 114 20.43 17.78 -25.07
CA VAL A 114 20.45 17.68 -26.54
C VAL A 114 21.68 18.36 -27.16
N GLY A 115 22.44 19.12 -26.37
CA GLY A 115 23.57 19.93 -26.83
C GLY A 115 23.14 21.28 -27.43
N ASP A 116 24.10 22.19 -27.59
CA ASP A 116 23.87 23.57 -28.09
C ASP A 116 23.67 23.62 -29.62
N THR A 117 22.56 23.05 -30.07
CA THR A 117 22.17 23.01 -31.49
C THR A 117 21.42 24.28 -31.91
N ASP A 118 21.45 24.59 -33.20
CA ASP A 118 20.69 25.73 -33.75
C ASP A 118 19.17 25.60 -33.52
N ILE A 119 18.66 24.37 -33.43
CA ILE A 119 17.23 24.10 -33.18
C ILE A 119 16.88 24.46 -31.73
N VAL A 120 17.66 23.99 -30.75
CA VAL A 120 17.47 24.33 -29.32
C VAL A 120 17.55 25.84 -29.11
N ARG A 121 18.52 26.52 -29.73
CA ARG A 121 18.63 27.99 -29.69
C ARG A 121 17.41 28.71 -30.28
N ARG A 122 16.82 28.19 -31.36
CA ARG A 122 15.61 28.77 -31.96
C ARG A 122 14.38 28.55 -31.09
N VAL A 123 14.22 27.36 -30.51
CA VAL A 123 13.12 27.04 -29.58
C VAL A 123 13.21 27.93 -28.34
N GLU A 124 14.38 27.98 -27.69
CA GLU A 124 14.59 28.87 -26.53
C GLU A 124 14.37 30.35 -26.89
N SER A 125 14.83 30.81 -28.06
CA SER A 125 14.64 32.19 -28.51
C SER A 125 13.17 32.51 -28.84
N ALA A 126 12.43 31.56 -29.41
CA ALA A 126 11.00 31.71 -29.70
C ALA A 126 10.18 31.76 -28.41
N LEU A 127 10.49 30.90 -27.44
CA LEU A 127 9.86 30.91 -26.11
C LEU A 127 10.17 32.20 -25.33
N ARG A 128 11.40 32.72 -25.42
CA ARG A 128 11.73 34.04 -24.85
C ARG A 128 11.04 35.19 -25.58
N GLY A 129 10.82 35.06 -26.90
CA GLY A 129 10.12 36.03 -27.73
C GLY A 129 8.62 36.11 -27.43
N SER A 130 7.95 34.97 -27.25
CA SER A 130 6.53 34.92 -26.86
C SER A 130 6.30 35.56 -25.49
N MET A 131 7.22 35.36 -24.54
CA MET A 131 7.19 35.99 -23.21
C MET A 131 7.22 37.53 -23.24
N GLN A 132 7.92 38.14 -24.21
CA GLN A 132 7.98 39.61 -24.32
C GLN A 132 6.68 40.20 -24.90
N LEU A 133 5.95 39.41 -25.70
CA LEU A 133 4.66 39.81 -26.28
C LEU A 133 3.53 39.76 -25.24
N GLU A 134 3.55 38.78 -24.32
CA GLU A 134 2.61 38.68 -23.19
C GLU A 134 2.77 39.84 -22.19
N ALA A 135 4.00 40.35 -21.99
CA ALA A 135 4.29 41.42 -21.05
C ALA A 135 3.88 42.84 -21.53
N THR A 136 3.45 43.03 -22.78
CA THR A 136 3.22 44.36 -23.38
C THR A 136 1.80 44.63 -23.90
N GLY A 137 0.91 43.63 -23.90
CA GLY A 137 -0.45 43.78 -24.43
C GLY A 137 -1.54 43.70 -23.35
N ALA A 138 -2.23 44.80 -23.08
CA ALA A 138 -3.51 44.79 -22.37
C ALA A 138 -4.59 44.14 -23.26
N TRP A 139 -4.75 42.82 -23.15
CA TRP A 139 -5.85 42.08 -23.76
C TRP A 139 -7.03 42.00 -22.79
N ARG A 140 -8.19 42.54 -23.21
CA ARG A 140 -9.48 42.14 -22.65
C ARG A 140 -9.96 40.93 -23.46
N SER A 141 -9.86 39.72 -22.91
CA SER A 141 -10.67 38.61 -23.41
C SER A 141 -11.87 38.43 -22.48
N SER A 142 -13.04 38.29 -23.08
CA SER A 142 -14.27 37.86 -22.41
C SER A 142 -14.41 36.35 -22.61
N ALA A 143 -14.42 35.62 -21.48
CA ALA A 143 -14.93 34.26 -21.25
C ALA A 143 -14.45 33.10 -22.15
N SER A 144 -13.69 32.16 -21.58
CA SER A 144 -14.03 30.73 -21.48
C SER A 144 -12.85 29.91 -20.92
N GLY A 145 -13.12 29.10 -19.89
CA GLY A 145 -12.60 27.73 -19.76
C GLY A 145 -11.11 27.44 -19.61
N SER A 146 -10.23 28.36 -19.19
CA SER A 146 -8.85 27.97 -18.84
C SER A 146 -8.33 28.67 -17.58
N THR A 147 -7.68 27.87 -16.74
CA THR A 147 -7.00 28.20 -15.49
C THR A 147 -5.86 29.18 -15.72
N TYR A 148 -6.14 30.48 -15.67
CA TYR A 148 -5.10 31.51 -15.63
C TYR A 148 -5.44 32.57 -14.58
N ALA A 149 -4.40 33.02 -13.87
CA ALA A 149 -4.45 34.25 -13.07
C ALA A 149 -4.71 35.43 -14.02
N HIS A 150 -5.90 36.02 -13.96
CA HIS A 150 -6.19 37.24 -14.71
C HIS A 150 -5.53 38.44 -14.01
N VAL A 151 -4.45 38.96 -14.58
CA VAL A 151 -3.87 40.24 -14.17
C VAL A 151 -4.74 41.35 -14.75
N ASP A 152 -5.71 41.81 -13.96
CA ASP A 152 -6.80 42.65 -14.47
C ASP A 152 -6.41 44.12 -14.67
N THR A 153 -5.39 44.64 -13.97
CA THR A 153 -4.87 46.01 -14.24
C THR A 153 -3.49 46.28 -13.66
N TRP A 154 -2.56 46.74 -14.52
CA TRP A 154 -1.34 47.43 -14.10
C TRP A 154 -1.62 48.91 -13.90
N LEU A 155 -1.60 49.39 -12.65
CA LEU A 155 -1.63 50.82 -12.37
C LEU A 155 -0.22 51.30 -12.05
N SER A 156 0.49 51.79 -13.06
CA SER A 156 1.64 52.67 -12.80
C SER A 156 1.09 54.05 -12.45
N THR A 157 1.11 54.43 -11.17
CA THR A 157 0.88 55.83 -10.80
C THR A 157 2.14 56.63 -11.13
N LEU A 158 1.96 57.89 -11.54
CA LEU A 158 3.04 58.83 -11.83
C LEU A 158 3.92 59.15 -10.59
N GLU A 159 3.56 58.63 -9.41
CA GLU A 159 4.32 58.71 -8.16
C GLU A 159 4.69 57.30 -7.65
N ALA A 160 5.78 56.76 -8.18
CA ALA A 160 6.75 55.87 -7.52
C ALA A 160 6.24 54.70 -6.62
N SER A 161 5.16 54.00 -6.99
CA SER A 161 4.78 52.72 -6.39
C SER A 161 4.13 51.81 -7.44
N ARG A 162 4.56 50.54 -7.50
CA ARG A 162 3.96 49.52 -8.37
C ARG A 162 3.04 48.67 -7.49
N VAL A 163 1.76 48.61 -7.86
CA VAL A 163 0.78 47.75 -7.21
C VAL A 163 0.52 46.57 -8.12
N LEU A 164 0.80 45.36 -7.64
CA LEU A 164 0.35 44.15 -8.31
C LEU A 164 -1.05 43.81 -7.81
N ARG A 165 -2.01 43.74 -8.73
CA ARG A 165 -3.36 43.27 -8.48
C ARG A 165 -3.55 41.96 -9.20
N THR A 166 -3.78 40.90 -8.44
CA THR A 166 -4.22 39.61 -8.99
C THR A 166 -5.69 39.47 -8.62
N LYS A 167 -6.57 39.48 -9.63
CA LYS A 167 -7.94 39.00 -9.45
C LYS A 167 -7.87 37.50 -9.40
N ASP A 168 -7.54 37.02 -8.22
CA ASP A 168 -7.13 35.65 -8.06
C ASP A 168 -8.35 34.79 -7.77
N ARG A 169 -9.06 34.42 -8.84
CA ARG A 169 -9.97 33.26 -8.80
C ARG A 169 -9.24 32.00 -8.33
N CYS A 170 -7.90 31.95 -8.41
CA CYS A 170 -7.05 30.84 -8.01
C CYS A 170 -6.75 30.81 -6.50
N SER A 171 -6.84 31.94 -5.78
CA SER A 171 -6.41 32.00 -4.38
C SER A 171 -7.32 31.24 -3.40
N VAL A 172 -8.59 31.07 -3.77
CA VAL A 172 -9.60 30.34 -3.01
C VAL A 172 -10.05 29.07 -3.75
N ARG A 173 -9.85 28.95 -5.07
CA ARG A 173 -10.27 27.74 -5.84
C ARG A 173 -9.58 26.45 -5.44
N ASN A 174 -8.31 26.47 -5.04
CA ASN A 174 -7.67 25.24 -4.52
C ASN A 174 -8.33 24.71 -3.23
N TRP A 175 -9.26 25.46 -2.65
CA TRP A 175 -9.99 25.13 -1.43
C TRP A 175 -11.49 24.87 -1.65
N ILE A 176 -12.03 25.27 -2.80
CA ILE A 176 -13.44 25.08 -3.19
C ILE A 176 -13.41 24.34 -4.52
N LEU A 177 -13.18 23.03 -4.45
CA LEU A 177 -12.98 22.21 -5.63
C LEU A 177 -14.26 21.98 -6.45
N PHE A 178 -15.46 22.45 -6.02
CA PHE A 178 -16.69 21.97 -6.65
C PHE A 178 -17.84 22.96 -6.87
N GLU A 179 -17.69 24.28 -6.66
CA GLU A 179 -18.82 25.22 -6.90
C GLU A 179 -18.42 26.53 -7.59
N ASP A 180 -19.31 27.02 -8.46
CA ASP A 180 -19.22 28.30 -9.19
C ASP A 180 -19.22 29.56 -8.29
N ASP A 181 -19.42 29.40 -6.98
CA ASP A 181 -19.60 30.47 -5.99
C ASP A 181 -18.33 30.78 -5.18
N VAL A 182 -17.17 30.84 -5.84
CA VAL A 182 -15.93 31.26 -5.17
C VAL A 182 -16.00 32.77 -4.84
N PRO A 183 -15.83 33.18 -3.57
CA PRO A 183 -15.87 34.59 -3.18
C PRO A 183 -14.82 35.41 -3.96
N ASP A 184 -15.21 36.57 -4.49
CA ASP A 184 -14.30 37.44 -5.26
C ASP A 184 -13.26 38.08 -4.32
N CYS A 185 -12.11 37.42 -4.20
CA CYS A 185 -10.97 37.85 -3.40
C CYS A 185 -9.88 38.48 -4.29
N GLU A 186 -9.39 39.66 -3.92
CA GLU A 186 -8.32 40.38 -4.62
C GLU A 186 -7.09 40.49 -3.70
N LEU A 187 -5.98 39.86 -4.10
CA LEU A 187 -4.69 40.04 -3.46
C LEU A 187 -3.98 41.24 -4.08
N VAL A 188 -3.56 42.16 -3.22
CA VAL A 188 -2.87 43.40 -3.59
C VAL A 188 -1.52 43.43 -2.90
N VAL A 189 -0.45 43.37 -3.70
CA VAL A 189 0.94 43.43 -3.22
C VAL A 189 1.57 44.76 -3.65
N ASP A 190 2.00 45.55 -2.67
CA ASP A 190 2.68 46.82 -2.89
C ASP A 190 4.18 46.60 -3.00
N LEU A 191 4.75 46.92 -4.16
CA LEU A 191 6.17 46.79 -4.44
C LEU A 191 6.87 48.17 -4.47
N PRO A 192 8.17 48.24 -4.15
CA PRO A 192 8.97 49.44 -4.34
C PRO A 192 8.92 49.91 -5.81
N PRO A 193 9.10 51.22 -6.05
CA PRO A 193 9.27 51.71 -7.40
C PRO A 193 10.42 50.96 -8.10
N HIS A 194 10.17 50.54 -9.34
CA HIS A 194 11.08 49.78 -10.20
C HIS A 194 11.34 48.32 -9.83
N ALA A 195 10.78 47.80 -8.72
CA ALA A 195 10.88 46.39 -8.38
C ALA A 195 10.23 45.51 -9.47
N SER A 196 10.80 44.32 -9.67
CA SER A 196 10.22 43.32 -10.57
C SER A 196 9.00 42.69 -9.90
N PRO A 197 7.86 42.55 -10.61
CA PRO A 197 6.69 41.84 -10.09
C PRO A 197 6.91 40.33 -9.93
N THR A 198 8.00 39.82 -10.50
CA THR A 198 8.48 38.45 -10.37
C THR A 198 9.53 38.30 -9.26
N GLN A 199 9.69 39.30 -8.39
CA GLN A 199 10.62 39.27 -7.27
C GLN A 199 9.94 39.90 -6.05
N LEU A 200 9.35 39.07 -5.20
CA LEU A 200 8.63 39.54 -4.02
C LEU A 200 9.53 39.81 -2.81
N ASP A 201 10.86 39.66 -2.92
CA ASP A 201 11.79 39.85 -1.80
C ASP A 201 11.78 41.27 -1.21
N GLU A 202 11.37 42.27 -1.99
CA GLU A 202 11.34 43.68 -1.58
C GLU A 202 9.93 44.23 -1.30
N LEU A 203 8.92 43.37 -1.14
CA LEU A 203 7.53 43.82 -0.95
C LEU A 203 7.38 44.75 0.27
N ARG A 204 6.50 45.75 0.17
CA ARG A 204 6.23 46.73 1.25
C ARG A 204 5.02 46.38 2.09
N GLU A 205 3.96 45.90 1.44
CA GLU A 205 2.69 45.55 2.07
C GLU A 205 1.96 44.53 1.20
N ALA A 206 1.23 43.60 1.83
CA ALA A 206 0.29 42.71 1.17
C ALA A 206 -1.09 42.85 1.82
N ARG A 207 -2.14 42.86 1.01
CA ARG A 207 -3.52 43.04 1.44
C ARG A 207 -4.43 42.08 0.68
N LEU A 208 -5.42 41.53 1.37
CA LEU A 208 -6.49 40.75 0.76
C LEU A 208 -7.80 41.50 0.92
N TYR A 209 -8.46 41.74 -0.19
CA TYR A 209 -9.81 42.29 -0.24
C TYR A 209 -10.79 41.19 -0.61
N ASN A 210 -12.02 41.28 -0.11
CA ASN A 210 -13.14 40.48 -0.60
C ASN A 210 -14.32 41.40 -0.89
N GLU A 211 -14.82 41.37 -2.12
CA GLU A 211 -15.86 42.30 -2.60
C GLU A 211 -15.53 43.79 -2.35
N GLY A 212 -14.23 44.13 -2.36
CA GLY A 212 -13.73 45.49 -2.11
C GLY A 212 -13.47 45.84 -0.63
N ASP A 213 -13.88 45.00 0.32
CA ASP A 213 -13.61 45.19 1.73
C ASP A 213 -12.26 44.57 2.12
N LEU A 214 -11.44 45.32 2.87
CA LEU A 214 -10.13 44.84 3.33
C LEU A 214 -10.31 43.80 4.44
N VAL A 215 -9.94 42.55 4.18
CA VAL A 215 -10.07 41.44 5.12
C VAL A 215 -8.78 41.19 5.89
N LEU A 216 -7.64 41.16 5.19
CA LEU A 216 -6.33 40.88 5.76
C LEU A 216 -5.29 41.91 5.32
N ARG A 217 -4.32 42.22 6.20
CA ARG A 217 -3.18 43.09 5.90
C ARG A 217 -1.90 42.54 6.51
N TRP A 218 -0.79 42.67 5.81
CA TRP A 218 0.54 42.36 6.34
C TRP A 218 1.63 43.30 5.83
N LYS A 219 2.64 43.54 6.66
CA LYS A 219 3.85 44.29 6.33
C LYS A 219 5.09 43.48 6.76
N PRO A 220 6.23 43.58 6.03
CA PRO A 220 7.46 42.93 6.45
C PRO A 220 7.83 43.26 7.89
N GLY A 221 8.11 42.23 8.69
CA GLY A 221 8.46 42.37 10.10
C GLY A 221 7.27 42.53 11.07
N THR A 222 6.03 42.51 10.60
CA THR A 222 4.82 42.47 11.45
C THR A 222 4.14 41.11 11.40
N ALA A 223 3.26 40.84 12.37
CA ALA A 223 2.30 39.74 12.27
C ALA A 223 1.22 40.07 11.23
N LEU A 224 0.52 39.04 10.74
CA LEU A 224 -0.68 39.21 9.92
C LEU A 224 -1.79 39.90 10.73
N GLU A 225 -2.33 40.99 10.20
CA GLU A 225 -3.47 41.70 10.76
C GLU A 225 -4.76 41.17 10.11
N VAL A 226 -5.66 40.61 10.93
CA VAL A 226 -7.02 40.26 10.51
C VAL A 226 -7.91 41.48 10.71
N VAL A 227 -8.13 42.23 9.63
CA VAL A 227 -8.88 43.50 9.64
C VAL A 227 -10.38 43.25 9.82
N ASP A 228 -10.92 42.22 9.17
CA ASP A 228 -12.30 41.77 9.35
C ASP A 228 -12.39 40.25 9.55
N ALA A 229 -12.36 39.84 10.82
CA ALA A 229 -12.45 38.44 11.21
C ALA A 229 -13.83 37.81 10.95
N ALA A 230 -14.91 38.61 10.90
CA ALA A 230 -16.24 38.11 10.60
C ALA A 230 -16.34 37.78 9.11
N ARG A 231 -15.81 38.67 8.26
CA ARG A 231 -15.75 38.45 6.82
C ARG A 231 -14.80 37.30 6.46
N TRP A 232 -13.64 37.18 7.10
CA TRP A 232 -12.77 36.01 6.93
C TRP A 232 -13.52 34.70 7.21
N LYS A 233 -14.25 34.63 8.33
CA LYS A 233 -15.06 33.43 8.66
C LYS A 233 -16.20 33.19 7.68
N GLU A 234 -16.72 34.23 7.04
CA GLU A 234 -17.76 34.10 6.04
C GLU A 234 -17.23 33.51 4.73
N ILE A 235 -16.07 33.96 4.27
CA ILE A 235 -15.42 33.45 3.05
C ILE A 235 -14.76 32.09 3.24
N THR A 236 -14.46 31.70 4.49
CA THR A 236 -13.83 30.41 4.83
C THR A 236 -14.80 29.45 5.55
N LYS A 237 -16.11 29.65 5.40
CA LYS A 237 -17.12 28.78 6.03
C LYS A 237 -16.82 27.32 5.64
N PRO A 238 -16.51 26.43 6.60
CA PRO A 238 -16.35 25.03 6.27
C PRO A 238 -17.69 24.48 5.79
N GLU A 239 -17.68 23.72 4.69
CA GLU A 239 -18.83 22.92 4.26
C GLU A 239 -19.25 21.94 5.36
N ARG A 240 -18.26 21.42 6.10
CA ARG A 240 -18.47 20.49 7.22
C ARG A 240 -18.52 21.24 8.55
N ARG A 241 -19.71 21.28 9.15
CA ARG A 241 -20.00 21.92 10.46
C ARG A 241 -19.15 21.42 11.63
N GLU A 242 -18.43 20.32 11.46
CA GLU A 242 -17.65 19.66 12.51
C GLU A 242 -16.22 20.21 12.65
N LEU A 243 -15.74 20.97 11.66
CA LEU A 243 -14.37 21.48 11.58
C LEU A 243 -14.26 22.84 12.29
N VAL A 244 -13.72 22.84 13.50
CA VAL A 244 -13.50 24.06 14.31
C VAL A 244 -12.13 24.66 14.00
N GLY A 245 -12.12 25.92 13.56
CA GLY A 245 -10.88 26.63 13.20
C GLY A 245 -10.36 26.27 11.81
N TRP A 246 -11.25 25.76 10.95
CA TRP A 246 -11.01 25.52 9.53
C TRP A 246 -10.38 26.74 8.87
N LEU A 247 -9.27 26.52 8.17
CA LEU A 247 -8.51 27.50 7.39
C LEU A 247 -8.14 28.79 8.16
N PRO A 248 -6.97 28.82 8.84
CA PRO A 248 -6.57 29.97 9.61
C PRO A 248 -6.33 31.18 8.71
N PRO A 249 -6.49 32.43 9.21
CA PRO A 249 -6.14 33.63 8.45
C PRO A 249 -4.71 33.56 7.90
N HIS A 250 -4.58 33.65 6.58
CA HIS A 250 -3.29 33.58 5.89
C HIS A 250 -3.29 34.43 4.61
N LEU A 251 -2.10 34.87 4.19
CA LEU A 251 -1.87 35.54 2.90
C LEU A 251 -0.84 34.75 2.08
N PRO A 252 -1.24 34.13 0.96
CA PRO A 252 -0.27 33.58 0.01
C PRO A 252 0.42 34.72 -0.73
N LEU A 253 1.74 34.64 -0.86
CA LEU A 253 2.54 35.58 -1.66
C LEU A 253 2.88 34.90 -2.98
N VAL A 254 2.13 35.24 -4.03
CA VAL A 254 2.24 34.63 -5.36
C VAL A 254 2.63 35.69 -6.38
N ASP A 255 3.53 35.38 -7.31
CA ASP A 255 3.85 36.30 -8.41
C ASP A 255 2.87 36.19 -9.59
N VAL A 256 3.12 37.00 -10.61
CA VAL A 256 2.34 37.03 -11.86
C VAL A 256 2.36 35.73 -12.65
N HIS A 257 3.25 34.79 -12.33
CA HIS A 257 3.36 33.47 -12.97
C HIS A 257 2.79 32.37 -12.08
N GLY A 258 2.09 32.70 -11.00
CA GLY A 258 1.57 31.69 -10.08
C GLY A 258 2.63 31.07 -9.16
N ARG A 259 3.89 31.55 -9.18
CA ARG A 259 4.95 31.01 -8.31
C ARG A 259 4.72 31.48 -6.89
N VAL A 260 4.78 30.53 -5.96
CA VAL A 260 4.58 30.79 -4.53
C VAL A 260 5.91 31.19 -3.90
N TYR A 261 5.97 32.37 -3.27
CA TYR A 261 7.15 32.86 -2.54
C TYR A 261 7.07 32.54 -1.06
N GLY A 262 5.86 32.45 -0.53
CA GLY A 262 5.63 32.17 0.86
C GLY A 262 4.19 32.36 1.28
N ILE A 263 3.93 32.07 2.55
CA ILE A 263 2.64 32.20 3.20
C ILE A 263 2.85 33.00 4.48
N VAL A 264 2.08 34.06 4.64
CA VAL A 264 2.07 34.85 5.87
C VAL A 264 0.93 34.39 6.76
N THR A 265 1.23 34.14 8.02
CA THR A 265 0.27 33.83 9.09
C THR A 265 0.42 34.82 10.25
N GLU A 266 -0.40 34.69 11.28
CA GLU A 266 -0.21 35.46 12.53
C GLU A 266 1.15 35.22 13.20
N TYR A 267 1.81 34.10 12.89
CA TYR A 267 3.11 33.71 13.46
C TYR A 267 4.31 34.12 12.60
N GLY A 268 4.09 34.64 11.39
CA GLY A 268 5.14 35.16 10.52
C GLY A 268 5.05 34.67 9.07
N LEU A 269 6.11 34.96 8.30
CA LEU A 269 6.24 34.58 6.89
C LEU A 269 7.01 33.26 6.75
N THR A 270 6.31 32.21 6.32
CA THR A 270 6.91 30.97 5.83
C THR A 270 7.29 31.14 4.38
N ARG A 271 8.58 31.05 4.06
CA ARG A 271 9.03 31.09 2.66
C ARG A 271 8.77 29.76 1.97
N ALA A 272 8.55 29.80 0.67
CA ALA A 272 8.48 28.61 -0.16
C ALA A 272 9.76 27.76 -0.03
N PRO A 273 9.66 26.44 -0.21
CA PRO A 273 10.82 25.57 -0.17
C PRO A 273 11.87 25.97 -1.21
N GLY A 274 13.13 25.99 -0.78
CA GLY A 274 14.29 26.33 -1.60
C GLY A 274 14.99 25.08 -2.14
N GLU A 275 16.30 25.16 -2.35
CA GLU A 275 17.11 24.01 -2.77
C GLU A 275 17.16 22.91 -1.70
N ALA A 276 17.30 21.65 -2.12
CA ALA A 276 17.34 20.46 -1.26
C ALA A 276 18.26 20.58 -0.03
N HIS A 277 19.45 21.17 -0.22
CA HIS A 277 20.45 21.32 0.85
C HIS A 277 19.99 22.24 2.00
N GLN A 278 18.89 22.98 1.81
CA GLN A 278 18.28 23.86 2.80
C GLN A 278 17.08 23.20 3.51
N GLY A 279 16.76 21.95 3.19
CA GLY A 279 15.52 21.29 3.64
C GLY A 279 15.33 21.33 5.16
N ASP A 280 16.34 20.95 5.95
CA ASP A 280 16.25 21.00 7.41
C ASP A 280 16.08 22.41 7.97
N ALA A 281 16.68 23.41 7.32
CA ALA A 281 16.53 24.80 7.71
C ALA A 281 15.11 25.30 7.39
N TRP A 282 14.57 24.90 6.24
CA TRP A 282 13.19 25.17 5.87
C TRP A 282 12.23 24.53 6.87
N ILE A 283 12.35 23.23 7.17
CA ILE A 283 11.51 22.53 8.16
C ILE A 283 11.51 23.27 9.50
N ARG A 284 12.67 23.64 10.05
CA ARG A 284 12.74 24.35 11.34
C ARG A 284 12.07 25.72 11.29
N ASN A 285 12.25 26.48 10.21
CA ASN A 285 11.67 27.81 10.06
C ASN A 285 10.15 27.73 9.89
N THR A 286 9.68 26.84 9.01
CA THR A 286 8.26 26.58 8.74
C THR A 286 7.55 26.07 9.99
N ALA A 287 8.13 25.10 10.71
CA ALA A 287 7.62 24.60 11.98
C ALA A 287 7.48 25.71 13.05
N ALA A 288 8.38 26.70 13.03
CA ALA A 288 8.29 27.84 13.94
C ALA A 288 7.13 28.80 13.60
N GLN A 289 6.63 28.81 12.37
CA GLN A 289 5.63 29.76 11.85
C GLN A 289 4.25 29.15 11.59
N LEU A 290 4.13 27.81 11.60
CA LEU A 290 2.86 27.12 11.37
C LEU A 290 2.48 26.30 12.61
N LYS A 291 1.86 26.92 13.63
CA LYS A 291 1.86 26.39 15.01
C LYS A 291 0.91 25.23 15.32
N ASP A 292 -0.14 25.05 14.55
CA ASP A 292 -1.15 24.01 14.80
C ASP A 292 -1.48 23.25 13.50
N ALA A 293 -2.35 22.24 13.61
CA ALA A 293 -2.74 21.38 12.50
C ALA A 293 -3.23 22.16 11.27
N TRP A 294 -4.06 23.19 11.49
CA TRP A 294 -4.66 23.95 10.40
C TRP A 294 -3.64 24.87 9.73
N HIS A 295 -2.68 25.39 10.49
CA HIS A 295 -1.55 26.12 9.91
C HIS A 295 -0.60 25.20 9.16
N LEU A 296 -0.34 23.99 9.67
CA LEU A 296 0.47 23.00 8.97
C LEU A 296 -0.16 22.64 7.63
N ASP A 297 -1.48 22.46 7.55
CA ASP A 297 -2.19 22.14 6.29
C ASP A 297 -1.98 23.19 5.17
N LEU A 298 -1.63 24.44 5.52
CA LEU A 298 -1.26 25.44 4.51
C LEU A 298 -0.07 24.98 3.65
N VAL A 299 0.78 24.07 4.14
CA VAL A 299 1.85 23.44 3.37
C VAL A 299 1.28 22.62 2.21
N ARG A 300 0.27 21.77 2.46
CA ARG A 300 -0.42 21.02 1.41
C ARG A 300 -1.02 21.96 0.39
N ALA A 301 -1.76 22.96 0.86
CA ALA A 301 -2.53 23.79 -0.04
C ALA A 301 -1.71 24.73 -0.94
N TRP A 302 -0.53 25.16 -0.45
CA TRP A 302 0.25 26.21 -1.12
C TRP A 302 1.64 25.78 -1.55
N PHE A 303 2.27 24.87 -0.81
CA PHE A 303 3.62 24.41 -1.09
C PHE A 303 3.67 23.00 -1.65
N PHE A 304 2.55 22.29 -1.81
CA PHE A 304 2.56 20.91 -2.30
C PHE A 304 1.76 20.77 -3.61
N ARG A 305 2.24 19.90 -4.49
CA ARG A 305 1.53 19.42 -5.69
C ARG A 305 1.56 17.90 -5.65
N TYR A 306 0.37 17.30 -5.64
CA TYR A 306 0.25 15.85 -5.72
C TYR A 306 0.72 15.36 -7.09
N VAL A 307 1.57 14.35 -7.11
CA VAL A 307 2.05 13.65 -8.31
C VAL A 307 2.20 12.16 -7.97
N TYR A 308 2.11 11.30 -8.98
CA TYR A 308 2.40 9.88 -8.78
C TYR A 308 3.90 9.63 -8.63
N ASP A 309 4.24 8.60 -7.86
CA ASP A 309 5.60 8.15 -7.65
C ASP A 309 6.23 7.57 -8.92
N SER A 310 7.56 7.63 -8.99
CA SER A 310 8.32 7.01 -10.08
C SER A 310 7.91 5.53 -10.23
N PRO A 311 7.68 5.03 -11.45
CA PRO A 311 7.43 3.61 -11.69
C PRO A 311 8.67 2.73 -11.44
N ASP A 312 9.83 3.33 -11.19
CA ASP A 312 11.07 2.64 -10.86
C ASP A 312 11.62 3.14 -9.52
N ALA A 313 11.63 2.25 -8.52
CA ALA A 313 12.14 2.51 -7.16
C ALA A 313 13.61 2.95 -7.10
N ARG A 314 14.38 2.74 -8.18
CA ARG A 314 15.78 3.17 -8.29
C ARG A 314 15.92 4.64 -8.69
N TYR A 315 14.86 5.25 -9.22
CA TYR A 315 14.87 6.61 -9.77
C TYR A 315 13.75 7.47 -9.18
N ALA A 316 13.78 7.72 -7.86
CA ALA A 316 12.75 8.49 -7.15
C ALA A 316 12.44 9.88 -7.77
N GLY A 317 13.38 10.48 -8.51
CA GLY A 317 13.16 11.76 -9.18
C GLY A 317 12.17 11.74 -10.35
N VAL A 318 11.88 10.57 -10.93
CA VAL A 318 10.93 10.44 -12.04
C VAL A 318 9.49 10.60 -11.54
N LEU A 319 8.66 11.28 -12.32
CA LEU A 319 7.23 11.41 -12.04
C LEU A 319 6.50 10.23 -12.67
N GLY A 320 5.66 9.54 -11.89
CA GLY A 320 4.76 8.53 -12.41
C GLY A 320 3.57 9.14 -13.14
N THR A 321 2.76 8.27 -13.74
CA THR A 321 1.45 8.59 -14.31
C THR A 321 0.38 7.72 -13.65
N ASP A 322 -0.88 8.00 -13.92
CA ASP A 322 -2.03 7.17 -13.58
C ASP A 322 -1.92 5.71 -14.07
N LEU A 323 -1.31 5.50 -15.23
CA LEU A 323 -1.10 4.19 -15.84
C LEU A 323 0.15 3.48 -15.31
N ILE A 324 1.20 4.23 -14.95
CA ILE A 324 2.50 3.66 -14.57
C ILE A 324 3.07 4.48 -13.42
N TYR A 325 2.90 3.95 -12.21
CA TYR A 325 3.41 4.51 -10.97
C TYR A 325 4.05 3.43 -10.10
N GLY A 326 4.96 3.85 -9.23
CA GLY A 326 5.53 2.98 -8.20
C GLY A 326 4.93 3.27 -6.83
N ASP A 327 5.49 2.62 -5.83
CA ASP A 327 5.24 2.90 -4.42
C ASP A 327 6.60 3.26 -3.83
N ILE A 328 6.93 4.55 -3.79
CA ILE A 328 8.26 5.04 -3.41
C ILE A 328 8.10 6.16 -2.39
N HIS A 329 8.51 5.88 -1.16
CA HIS A 329 8.60 6.88 -0.13
C HIS A 329 9.83 7.77 -0.28
N GLN A 330 9.61 9.09 -0.42
CA GLN A 330 10.66 10.10 -0.40
C GLN A 330 10.81 10.71 0.99
N THR A 331 12.06 10.92 1.42
CA THR A 331 12.34 11.74 2.61
C THR A 331 11.91 13.18 2.37
N HIS A 332 11.69 13.96 3.43
CA HIS A 332 11.40 15.39 3.30
C HIS A 332 12.46 16.14 2.49
N VAL A 333 13.73 15.73 2.57
CA VAL A 333 14.82 16.34 1.78
C VAL A 333 14.65 16.04 0.29
N GLU A 334 14.28 14.82 -0.06
CA GLU A 334 14.03 14.39 -1.45
C GLU A 334 12.77 15.07 -2.02
N THR A 335 11.68 15.10 -1.26
CA THR A 335 10.45 15.83 -1.63
C THR A 335 10.74 17.32 -1.86
N LEU A 336 11.54 17.95 -0.98
CA LEU A 336 11.95 19.35 -1.13
C LEU A 336 12.88 19.55 -2.33
N ALA A 337 13.71 18.57 -2.68
CA ALA A 337 14.56 18.62 -3.87
C ALA A 337 13.75 18.70 -5.18
N ARG A 338 12.49 18.22 -5.16
CA ARG A 338 11.54 18.28 -6.27
C ARG A 338 10.68 19.55 -6.24
N SER A 339 11.17 20.62 -5.61
CA SER A 339 10.44 21.89 -5.57
C SER A 339 10.56 22.67 -6.88
N PHE A 340 9.41 23.00 -7.48
CA PHE A 340 9.29 23.83 -8.67
C PHE A 340 8.26 24.93 -8.44
N GLY A 341 8.57 26.17 -8.85
CA GLY A 341 7.65 27.31 -8.68
C GLY A 341 7.27 27.61 -7.23
N GLY A 342 8.08 27.18 -6.27
CA GLY A 342 7.78 27.27 -4.83
C GLY A 342 6.84 26.19 -4.29
N ARG A 343 6.60 25.12 -5.06
CA ARG A 343 5.83 23.96 -4.64
C ARG A 343 6.68 22.69 -4.76
N MET A 344 6.72 21.88 -3.72
CA MET A 344 7.24 20.51 -3.75
C MET A 344 6.25 19.58 -4.44
N SER A 345 6.78 18.53 -5.07
CA SER A 345 6.01 17.49 -5.73
C SER A 345 6.26 16.15 -5.07
N GLY A 346 5.18 15.46 -4.71
CA GLY A 346 5.21 14.11 -4.16
C GLY A 346 3.81 13.52 -4.10
N ASP A 347 3.69 12.33 -3.54
CA ASP A 347 2.43 11.63 -3.34
C ASP A 347 1.87 11.85 -1.90
N CYS A 348 0.96 11.00 -1.44
CA CYS A 348 0.41 11.09 -0.08
C CYS A 348 1.43 10.75 1.01
N ASP A 349 2.35 9.82 0.75
CA ASP A 349 3.35 9.37 1.70
C ASP A 349 4.44 10.42 1.94
N ASP A 350 4.83 11.11 0.86
CA ASP A 350 5.76 12.23 0.85
C ASP A 350 5.23 13.42 1.64
N LEU A 351 3.96 13.80 1.40
CA LEU A 351 3.32 14.87 2.15
C LEU A 351 3.23 14.54 3.64
N ALA A 352 2.87 13.30 3.98
CA ALA A 352 2.82 12.84 5.35
C ALA A 352 4.20 12.84 6.05
N GLU A 353 5.29 12.55 5.32
CA GLU A 353 6.66 12.72 5.80
C GLU A 353 6.97 14.18 6.13
N VAL A 354 6.65 15.11 5.22
CA VAL A 354 6.89 16.54 5.45
C VAL A 354 6.12 17.03 6.68
N PHE A 355 4.86 16.63 6.85
CA PHE A 355 4.09 16.93 8.06
C PHE A 355 4.70 16.31 9.32
N SER A 356 5.21 15.09 9.23
CA SER A 356 5.91 14.40 10.31
C SER A 356 7.13 15.18 10.80
N GLU A 357 7.97 15.64 9.88
CA GLU A 357 9.16 16.42 10.23
C GLU A 357 8.81 17.81 10.79
N LEU A 358 7.81 18.48 10.22
CA LEU A 358 7.34 19.78 10.71
C LEU A 358 6.81 19.68 12.16
N HIS A 359 5.90 18.75 12.42
CA HIS A 359 5.35 18.58 13.77
C HIS A 359 6.42 18.07 14.76
N ARG A 360 7.35 17.22 14.32
CA ARG A 360 8.48 16.80 15.16
C ARG A 360 9.39 17.97 15.53
N ALA A 361 9.68 18.88 14.60
CA ALA A 361 10.44 20.09 14.88
C ALA A 361 9.74 21.03 15.89
N GLN A 362 8.42 20.93 16.03
CA GLN A 362 7.63 21.61 17.07
C GLN A 362 7.67 20.89 18.43
N GLY A 363 8.33 19.74 18.51
CA GLY A 363 8.28 18.88 19.69
C GLY A 363 6.98 18.07 19.77
N GLY A 364 6.25 17.91 18.68
CA GLY A 364 5.06 17.07 18.56
C GLY A 364 5.33 15.58 18.67
N LEU A 365 4.25 14.80 18.77
CA LEU A 365 4.25 13.35 18.68
C LEU A 365 3.11 12.91 17.77
N GLY A 366 3.46 12.42 16.60
CA GLY A 366 2.54 11.91 15.60
C GLY A 366 3.25 10.91 14.71
N HIS A 367 2.46 10.18 13.92
CA HIS A 367 2.92 9.06 13.10
C HIS A 367 2.18 9.10 11.77
N VAL A 368 2.79 8.53 10.73
CA VAL A 368 2.09 8.32 9.48
C VAL A 368 1.15 7.13 9.64
N LEU A 369 -0.12 7.33 9.33
CA LEU A 369 -1.19 6.36 9.41
C LEU A 369 -1.22 5.56 8.11
N SER A 370 -1.36 4.24 8.23
CA SER A 370 -1.68 3.36 7.09
C SER A 370 -3.20 3.25 7.03
N ILE A 371 -3.79 3.83 5.99
CA ILE A 371 -5.23 3.84 5.73
C ILE A 371 -5.48 3.31 4.30
N PRO A 372 -6.70 2.81 3.97
CA PRO A 372 -6.93 2.16 2.69
C PRO A 372 -6.55 3.05 1.48
N GLY A 373 -5.58 2.59 0.69
CA GLY A 373 -5.10 3.27 -0.52
C GLY A 373 -4.48 4.64 -0.29
N HIS A 374 -4.10 4.99 0.94
CA HIS A 374 -3.64 6.34 1.27
C HIS A 374 -2.72 6.39 2.49
N ALA A 375 -1.94 7.47 2.60
CA ALA A 375 -1.12 7.80 3.76
C ALA A 375 -1.52 9.16 4.34
N ALA A 376 -1.58 9.25 5.66
CA ALA A 376 -1.94 10.49 6.36
C ALA A 376 -1.04 10.70 7.57
N TYR A 377 -0.65 11.94 7.87
CA TYR A 377 0.05 12.25 9.12
C TYR A 377 -0.94 12.46 10.27
N GLY A 378 -0.95 11.56 11.25
CA GLY A 378 -1.87 11.60 12.38
C GLY A 378 -1.20 11.93 13.71
N PHE A 379 -1.88 12.68 14.57
CA PHE A 379 -1.44 12.97 15.94
C PHE A 379 -2.61 13.22 16.89
N VAL A 380 -2.34 13.20 18.19
CA VAL A 380 -3.34 13.50 19.22
C VAL A 380 -2.88 14.60 20.16
N GLU A 381 -3.82 15.43 20.59
CA GLU A 381 -3.56 16.52 21.52
C GLU A 381 -4.62 16.56 22.62
N LYS A 382 -4.20 16.88 23.84
CA LYS A 382 -5.10 17.08 24.96
C LYS A 382 -5.41 18.56 25.12
N VAL A 383 -6.66 18.94 24.91
CA VAL A 383 -7.15 20.32 25.12
C VAL A 383 -8.19 20.33 26.23
N GLY A 384 -7.80 20.87 27.38
CA GLY A 384 -8.62 20.83 28.60
C GLY A 384 -8.86 19.40 29.08
N ARG A 385 -10.13 18.96 29.02
CA ARG A 385 -10.55 17.60 29.45
C ARG A 385 -10.77 16.64 28.29
N LEU A 386 -10.58 17.09 27.06
CA LEU A 386 -10.85 16.31 25.86
C LEU A 386 -9.56 16.03 25.12
N TRP A 387 -9.57 14.94 24.38
CA TRP A 387 -8.53 14.57 23.42
C TRP A 387 -9.03 14.86 22.01
N TYR A 388 -8.12 15.29 21.16
CA TYR A 388 -8.37 15.59 19.76
C TYR A 388 -7.40 14.76 18.93
N ALA A 389 -7.91 13.87 18.10
CA ALA A 389 -7.15 13.18 17.06
C ALA A 389 -7.29 13.97 15.75
N GLN A 390 -6.17 14.21 15.09
CA GLN A 390 -6.07 15.02 13.88
C GLN A 390 -5.31 14.24 12.82
N ALA A 391 -5.73 14.34 11.55
CA ALA A 391 -4.96 13.85 10.41
C ALA A 391 -4.79 14.96 9.37
N LEU A 392 -3.55 15.12 8.90
CA LEU A 392 -3.16 15.93 7.76
C LEU A 392 -2.83 14.98 6.61
N HIS A 393 -3.41 15.20 5.43
CA HIS A 393 -3.36 14.27 4.29
C HIS A 393 -3.55 15.05 2.99
N THR A 394 -3.73 14.42 1.83
CA THR A 394 -3.82 15.18 0.56
C THR A 394 -5.16 15.88 0.37
N TYR A 395 -6.17 15.52 1.15
CA TYR A 395 -7.45 16.19 1.22
C TYR A 395 -7.56 17.12 2.43
N ASP A 396 -8.78 17.58 2.67
CA ASP A 396 -9.18 18.40 3.79
C ASP A 396 -8.82 17.80 5.16
N PRO A 397 -8.03 18.48 6.01
CA PRO A 397 -7.63 17.94 7.32
C PRO A 397 -8.84 17.59 8.20
N VAL A 398 -8.75 16.46 8.89
CA VAL A 398 -9.85 15.98 9.74
C VAL A 398 -9.49 16.00 11.21
N ARG A 399 -10.48 16.28 12.07
CA ARG A 399 -10.30 16.39 13.52
C ARG A 399 -11.47 15.79 14.28
N TYR A 400 -11.19 14.82 15.14
CA TYR A 400 -12.17 14.16 16.00
C TYR A 400 -11.86 14.39 17.47
N ARG A 401 -12.90 14.68 18.25
CA ARG A 401 -12.79 14.88 19.70
C ARG A 401 -13.42 13.73 20.49
N ALA A 402 -12.79 13.34 21.59
CA ALA A 402 -13.34 12.38 22.54
C ALA A 402 -12.81 12.59 23.97
N ARG A 403 -13.24 11.73 24.91
CA ARG A 403 -12.82 11.79 26.33
C ARG A 403 -11.49 11.07 26.58
N SER A 404 -11.12 10.15 25.70
CA SER A 404 -9.87 9.40 25.71
C SER A 404 -9.17 9.57 24.35
N PRO A 405 -7.84 9.42 24.29
CA PRO A 405 -7.12 9.42 23.01
C PRO A 405 -7.52 8.21 22.14
N GLU A 406 -7.83 7.06 22.73
CA GLU A 406 -8.29 5.85 22.03
C GLU A 406 -9.58 6.12 21.26
N ASP A 407 -10.60 6.66 21.92
CA ASP A 407 -11.90 6.94 21.29
C ASP A 407 -11.76 8.00 20.17
N ALA A 408 -10.85 8.95 20.33
CA ALA A 408 -10.58 9.97 19.32
C ALA A 408 -9.90 9.35 18.09
N LEU A 409 -8.92 8.47 18.30
CA LEU A 409 -8.23 7.75 17.23
C LEU A 409 -9.16 6.76 16.51
N VAL A 410 -10.00 6.00 17.22
CA VAL A 410 -10.98 5.10 16.59
C VAL A 410 -11.88 5.87 15.63
N ARG A 411 -12.40 7.04 16.05
CA ARG A 411 -13.21 7.91 15.17
C ARG A 411 -12.43 8.41 13.95
N LEU A 412 -11.16 8.72 14.14
CA LEU A 412 -10.29 9.17 13.05
C LEU A 412 -10.05 8.06 12.03
N TYR A 413 -9.74 6.84 12.45
CA TYR A 413 -9.56 5.71 11.53
C TYR A 413 -10.87 5.29 10.86
N SER A 414 -11.99 5.27 11.59
CA SER A 414 -13.31 4.98 11.02
C SER A 414 -13.80 6.01 10.00
N PHE A 415 -13.20 7.20 9.95
CA PHE A 415 -13.47 8.16 8.87
C PHE A 415 -12.92 7.66 7.53
N PHE A 416 -11.71 7.09 7.54
CA PHE A 416 -11.05 6.55 6.34
C PHE A 416 -11.51 5.14 5.99
N ASP A 417 -11.94 4.37 6.99
CA ASP A 417 -12.48 3.03 6.80
C ASP A 417 -13.74 2.81 7.65
N PRO A 418 -14.92 3.29 7.18
CA PRO A 418 -16.18 3.15 7.91
C PRO A 418 -16.63 1.70 8.12
N GLY A 419 -16.07 0.75 7.35
CA GLY A 419 -16.40 -0.67 7.40
C GLY A 419 -15.52 -1.48 8.35
N ALA A 420 -14.33 -1.00 8.69
CA ALA A 420 -13.39 -1.73 9.53
C ALA A 420 -13.69 -1.65 11.03
N THR A 421 -13.44 -2.78 11.71
CA THR A 421 -13.36 -2.80 13.17
C THR A 421 -11.99 -2.27 13.60
N ILE A 422 -11.95 -1.05 14.16
CA ILE A 422 -10.70 -0.44 14.62
C ILE A 422 -10.41 -0.82 16.08
N ASP A 423 -9.30 -1.53 16.30
CA ASP A 423 -8.78 -1.81 17.64
C ASP A 423 -7.70 -0.78 18.03
N PRO A 424 -7.94 0.08 19.05
CA PRO A 424 -6.92 1.04 19.51
C PRO A 424 -5.66 0.38 20.07
N ALA A 425 -5.67 -0.92 20.36
CA ALA A 425 -4.48 -1.69 20.73
C ALA A 425 -3.59 -2.06 19.52
N GLN A 426 -4.10 -1.93 18.29
CA GLN A 426 -3.44 -2.33 17.04
C GLN A 426 -3.75 -1.35 15.89
N LEU A 427 -3.37 -0.09 16.04
CA LEU A 427 -3.54 0.91 14.99
C LEU A 427 -2.49 0.74 13.88
N SER A 428 -2.92 0.77 12.63
CA SER A 428 -2.05 0.63 11.45
C SER A 428 -1.29 1.93 11.17
N ILE A 429 0.03 1.90 11.27
CA ILE A 429 0.93 3.01 10.94
C ILE A 429 1.93 2.60 9.87
N LEU A 430 2.50 3.57 9.18
CA LEU A 430 3.58 3.39 8.24
C LEU A 430 4.92 3.72 8.92
N LEU A 431 5.87 2.78 8.87
CA LEU A 431 7.24 2.99 9.32
C LEU A 431 8.21 2.71 8.18
N ARG A 432 9.27 3.51 8.12
CA ARG A 432 10.42 3.27 7.26
C ARG A 432 11.64 3.07 8.12
N PHE A 433 12.45 2.07 7.79
CA PHE A 433 13.76 1.87 8.41
C PHE A 433 14.87 2.25 7.42
N SER A 434 16.06 2.51 7.97
CA SER A 434 17.14 3.16 7.21
C SER A 434 17.57 2.33 6.00
N GLY A 435 17.62 2.98 4.83
CA GLY A 435 18.09 2.37 3.58
C GLY A 435 16.98 1.85 2.65
N GLU A 436 15.72 1.92 3.09
CA GLU A 436 14.58 1.47 2.28
C GLU A 436 13.93 2.64 1.56
N ASN A 437 13.30 2.38 0.43
CA ASN A 437 12.57 3.38 -0.35
C ASN A 437 11.06 3.18 -0.27
N GLN A 438 10.60 2.33 0.64
CA GLN A 438 9.19 2.02 0.88
C GLN A 438 8.91 2.08 2.38
N ARG A 439 7.65 2.30 2.72
CA ARG A 439 7.15 2.19 4.09
C ARG A 439 6.39 0.89 4.25
N ASP A 440 6.72 0.17 5.31
CA ASP A 440 5.96 -1.02 5.69
C ASP A 440 4.82 -0.62 6.63
N THR A 441 3.71 -1.36 6.57
CA THR A 441 2.59 -1.20 7.49
C THR A 441 2.84 -2.00 8.78
N TRP A 442 2.72 -1.33 9.92
CA TRP A 442 2.91 -1.88 11.26
C TRP A 442 1.68 -1.64 12.13
N ARG A 443 1.42 -2.52 13.10
CA ARG A 443 0.31 -2.37 14.04
C ARG A 443 0.81 -2.10 15.45
N LEU A 444 0.52 -0.92 15.98
CA LEU A 444 0.97 -0.49 17.31
C LEU A 444 -0.19 0.09 18.13
N GLY A 445 -0.10 -0.04 19.45
CA GLY A 445 -1.12 0.52 20.35
C GLY A 445 -1.15 2.05 20.36
N SER A 446 -2.33 2.63 20.57
CA SER A 446 -2.63 4.07 20.64
C SER A 446 -1.67 4.89 21.51
N ARG A 447 -1.05 4.26 22.52
CA ARG A 447 -0.10 4.91 23.43
C ARG A 447 1.10 5.51 22.71
N ILE A 448 1.46 5.03 21.50
CA ILE A 448 2.51 5.67 20.68
C ILE A 448 2.21 7.14 20.35
N PHE A 449 0.95 7.57 20.39
CA PHE A 449 0.56 8.96 20.11
C PHE A 449 0.61 9.86 21.36
N THR A 450 0.70 9.29 22.56
CA THR A 450 0.59 10.05 23.83
C THR A 450 1.82 9.95 24.72
N ASP A 451 2.68 8.96 24.50
CA ASP A 451 3.88 8.70 25.31
C ASP A 451 5.10 8.51 24.40
N ARG A 452 6.01 9.50 24.43
CA ARG A 452 7.20 9.52 23.56
C ARG A 452 8.18 8.39 23.85
N ASP A 453 8.36 8.04 25.13
CA ASP A 453 9.30 6.98 25.51
C ASP A 453 8.73 5.61 25.14
N TYR A 454 7.40 5.43 25.29
CA TYR A 454 6.69 4.28 24.76
C TYR A 454 6.86 4.18 23.24
N ALA A 455 6.55 5.26 22.51
CA ALA A 455 6.63 5.28 21.05
C ALA A 455 8.03 4.91 20.56
N ARG A 456 9.07 5.54 21.12
CA ARG A 456 10.46 5.22 20.80
C ARG A 456 10.78 3.75 21.04
N THR A 457 10.40 3.22 22.20
CA THR A 457 10.66 1.81 22.55
C THR A 457 9.98 0.86 21.56
N MET A 458 8.71 1.11 21.22
CA MET A 458 7.96 0.24 20.32
C MET A 458 8.47 0.33 18.88
N ILE A 459 8.85 1.52 18.40
CA ILE A 459 9.47 1.71 17.08
C ILE A 459 10.85 1.03 17.03
N ASP A 460 11.65 1.14 18.10
CA ASP A 460 12.92 0.42 18.20
C ASP A 460 12.70 -1.12 18.14
N VAL A 461 11.61 -1.62 18.73
CA VAL A 461 11.23 -3.03 18.65
C VAL A 461 10.72 -3.42 17.25
N GLN A 462 9.94 -2.56 16.58
CA GLN A 462 9.54 -2.81 15.19
C GLN A 462 10.75 -2.81 14.25
N ARG A 463 11.74 -1.93 14.50
CA ARG A 463 13.02 -1.99 13.79
C ARG A 463 13.72 -3.32 14.01
N ASP A 464 13.69 -3.85 15.23
CA ASP A 464 14.31 -5.14 15.55
C ASP A 464 13.57 -6.30 14.86
N TRP A 465 12.24 -6.24 14.76
CA TRP A 465 11.45 -7.17 13.94
C TRP A 465 11.82 -7.12 12.48
N HIS A 466 11.82 -5.91 11.94
CA HIS A 466 12.10 -5.61 10.55
C HIS A 466 13.50 -6.09 10.13
N LEU A 467 14.47 -5.88 11.02
CA LEU A 467 15.84 -6.32 10.83
C LEU A 467 16.07 -7.75 11.34
N HIS A 468 15.03 -8.50 11.71
CA HIS A 468 15.08 -9.88 12.21
C HIS A 468 15.94 -10.11 13.48
N ALA A 469 16.31 -9.05 14.20
CA ALA A 469 17.05 -9.09 15.48
C ALA A 469 16.12 -9.47 16.64
N PHE A 470 15.52 -10.67 16.55
CA PHE A 470 14.41 -11.08 17.39
C PHE A 470 14.77 -11.23 18.87
N ALA A 471 15.99 -11.68 19.21
CA ALA A 471 16.38 -11.79 20.61
C ALA A 471 16.59 -10.42 21.26
N ARG A 472 17.15 -9.45 20.52
CA ARG A 472 17.30 -8.07 21.00
C ARG A 472 15.94 -7.44 21.24
N GLY A 473 15.03 -7.55 20.28
CA GLY A 473 13.64 -7.10 20.43
C GLY A 473 12.97 -7.74 21.64
N ALA A 474 13.12 -9.06 21.82
CA ALA A 474 12.53 -9.77 22.96
C ALA A 474 13.12 -9.33 24.30
N ALA A 475 14.42 -9.04 24.38
CA ALA A 475 15.05 -8.54 25.59
C ALA A 475 14.50 -7.15 25.97
N THR A 476 14.33 -6.26 24.98
CA THR A 476 13.70 -4.94 25.15
C THR A 476 12.26 -5.09 25.66
N MET A 477 11.47 -5.96 25.02
CA MET A 477 10.09 -6.20 25.44
C MET A 477 10.00 -6.88 26.81
N GLN A 478 10.92 -7.77 27.14
CA GLN A 478 10.98 -8.40 28.47
C GLN A 478 11.19 -7.36 29.58
N GLN A 479 12.07 -6.39 29.37
CA GLN A 479 12.27 -5.28 30.32
C GLN A 479 11.02 -4.41 30.43
N ARG A 480 10.32 -4.20 29.31
CA ARG A 480 9.09 -3.41 29.24
C ARG A 480 7.93 -4.06 30.00
N ILE A 481 7.70 -5.37 29.80
CA ILE A 481 6.61 -6.10 30.47
C ILE A 481 6.83 -6.29 31.98
N GLN A 482 8.04 -6.06 32.48
CA GLN A 482 8.36 -6.07 33.90
C GLN A 482 7.92 -4.79 34.62
N ARG A 483 7.52 -3.75 33.88
CA ARG A 483 6.97 -2.51 34.44
C ARG A 483 5.49 -2.72 34.80
N ASP A 484 5.02 -2.00 35.81
CA ASP A 484 3.63 -2.11 36.31
C ASP A 484 2.57 -1.56 35.33
N ASP A 485 3.01 -0.92 34.24
CA ASP A 485 2.15 -0.31 33.22
C ASP A 485 2.11 -1.09 31.89
N ALA A 486 2.59 -2.35 31.87
CA ALA A 486 2.61 -3.19 30.70
C ALA A 486 1.20 -3.54 30.19
N THR A 487 0.96 -3.29 28.92
CA THR A 487 -0.34 -3.42 28.24
C THR A 487 -0.48 -4.75 27.49
N ILE A 488 -1.66 -5.05 26.91
CA ILE A 488 -1.85 -6.22 26.03
C ILE A 488 -0.92 -6.15 24.82
N PRO A 489 -0.84 -5.04 24.06
CA PRO A 489 0.11 -4.92 22.94
C PRO A 489 1.53 -5.28 23.33
N ASP A 490 2.01 -4.81 24.48
CA ASP A 490 3.38 -5.12 24.96
C ASP A 490 3.61 -6.64 25.09
N ARG A 491 2.61 -7.38 25.56
CA ARG A 491 2.71 -8.83 25.76
C ARG A 491 2.53 -9.60 24.45
N LEU A 492 1.65 -9.15 23.56
CA LEU A 492 1.47 -9.76 22.23
C LEU A 492 2.73 -9.65 21.39
N GLU A 493 3.35 -8.48 21.45
CA GLU A 493 4.61 -8.20 20.78
C GLU A 493 5.73 -9.11 21.30
N TYR A 494 5.86 -9.20 22.62
CA TYR A 494 6.82 -10.12 23.24
C TYR A 494 6.58 -11.57 22.86
N ALA A 495 5.31 -12.03 22.86
CA ALA A 495 4.97 -13.38 22.43
C ALA A 495 5.36 -13.64 20.97
N GLY A 496 5.14 -12.68 20.06
CA GLY A 496 5.54 -12.79 18.66
C GLY A 496 7.06 -12.95 18.49
N LEU A 497 7.85 -12.17 19.23
CA LEU A 497 9.31 -12.27 19.19
C LEU A 497 9.80 -13.63 19.70
N LEU A 498 9.13 -14.17 20.73
CA LEU A 498 9.41 -15.51 21.25
C LEU A 498 9.04 -16.60 20.23
N GLU A 499 7.91 -16.47 19.53
CA GLU A 499 7.51 -17.35 18.43
C GLU A 499 8.57 -17.36 17.31
N ARG A 500 9.06 -16.18 16.88
CA ARG A 500 10.13 -16.08 15.88
C ARG A 500 11.43 -16.73 16.30
N GLN A 501 11.74 -16.72 17.60
CA GLN A 501 12.89 -17.44 18.16
C GLN A 501 12.68 -18.97 18.27
N GLY A 502 11.46 -19.48 18.07
CA GLY A 502 11.11 -20.87 18.34
C GLY A 502 10.94 -21.19 19.84
N ARG A 503 10.77 -20.16 20.69
CA ARG A 503 10.53 -20.30 22.13
C ARG A 503 9.04 -20.49 22.43
N TRP A 504 8.45 -21.47 21.77
CA TRP A 504 7.00 -21.70 21.71
C TRP A 504 6.34 -21.83 23.08
N LEU A 505 6.96 -22.53 24.03
CA LEU A 505 6.39 -22.67 25.38
C LEU A 505 6.38 -21.35 26.17
N ASP A 506 7.39 -20.51 25.99
CA ASP A 506 7.42 -19.20 26.64
C ASP A 506 6.40 -18.26 26.02
N ALA A 507 6.25 -18.28 24.69
CA ALA A 507 5.18 -17.56 23.99
C ALA A 507 3.79 -18.01 24.48
N ALA A 508 3.55 -19.33 24.55
CA ALA A 508 2.29 -19.89 25.03
C ALA A 508 1.93 -19.39 26.44
N ARG A 509 2.89 -19.31 27.36
CA ARG A 509 2.66 -18.78 28.72
C ARG A 509 2.31 -17.29 28.73
N VAL A 510 2.95 -16.50 27.88
CA VAL A 510 2.64 -15.07 27.75
C VAL A 510 1.22 -14.90 27.20
N LEU A 511 0.85 -15.67 26.18
CA LEU A 511 -0.48 -15.65 25.57
C LEU A 511 -1.55 -16.15 26.55
N GLU A 512 -1.30 -17.22 27.30
CA GLU A 512 -2.19 -17.70 28.36
C GLU A 512 -2.45 -16.61 29.41
N LYS A 513 -1.40 -15.88 29.82
CA LYS A 513 -1.56 -14.76 30.74
C LYS A 513 -2.45 -13.66 30.16
N ILE A 514 -2.32 -13.34 28.87
CA ILE A 514 -3.24 -12.41 28.20
C ILE A 514 -4.68 -12.96 28.23
N LEU A 515 -4.89 -14.23 27.92
CA LEU A 515 -6.22 -14.85 27.93
C LEU A 515 -6.87 -14.83 29.33
N ASN A 516 -6.08 -14.90 30.39
CA ASN A 516 -6.56 -14.92 31.78
C ASN A 516 -6.75 -13.51 32.37
N ASP A 517 -5.92 -12.54 31.98
CA ASP A 517 -5.95 -11.18 32.54
C ASP A 517 -7.07 -10.30 31.92
N PHE A 518 -7.67 -10.72 30.80
CA PHE A 518 -8.60 -9.89 30.03
C PHE A 518 -9.95 -10.59 29.77
N GLU A 519 -11.04 -9.86 29.91
CA GLU A 519 -12.41 -10.38 29.77
C GLU A 519 -12.80 -10.71 28.31
N ASP A 520 -12.18 -10.01 27.35
CA ASP A 520 -12.44 -10.18 25.92
C ASP A 520 -11.17 -10.31 25.07
N PRO A 521 -10.38 -11.38 25.25
CA PRO A 521 -9.24 -11.61 24.39
C PRO A 521 -9.70 -11.91 22.96
N THR A 522 -8.96 -11.41 21.97
CA THR A 522 -9.29 -11.66 20.56
C THR A 522 -9.12 -13.14 20.21
N GLY A 523 -9.85 -13.58 19.17
CA GLY A 523 -9.71 -14.94 18.65
C GLY A 523 -8.29 -15.26 18.23
N GLU A 524 -7.58 -14.28 17.70
CA GLU A 524 -6.17 -14.37 17.33
C GLU A 524 -5.27 -14.78 18.50
N VAL A 525 -5.44 -14.21 19.71
CA VAL A 525 -4.64 -14.58 20.88
C VAL A 525 -4.85 -16.05 21.24
N ALA A 526 -6.09 -16.52 21.19
CA ALA A 526 -6.41 -17.91 21.49
C ALA A 526 -5.83 -18.87 20.43
N LEU A 527 -5.91 -18.52 19.15
CA LEU A 527 -5.30 -19.28 18.06
C LEU A 527 -3.80 -19.40 18.21
N ARG A 528 -3.12 -18.27 18.45
CA ARG A 528 -1.67 -18.22 18.65
C ARG A 528 -1.26 -19.03 19.88
N HIS A 529 -2.03 -18.98 20.97
CA HIS A 529 -1.78 -19.79 22.16
C HIS A 529 -1.87 -21.30 21.84
N ILE A 530 -2.93 -21.73 21.16
CA ILE A 530 -3.11 -23.14 20.75
C ILE A 530 -1.99 -23.59 19.82
N ALA A 531 -1.64 -22.78 18.81
CA ALA A 531 -0.56 -23.07 17.89
C ALA A 531 0.80 -23.18 18.61
N ALA A 532 1.11 -22.23 19.51
CA ALA A 532 2.34 -22.25 20.30
C ALA A 532 2.42 -23.49 21.21
N LEU A 533 1.30 -23.95 21.78
CA LEU A 533 1.27 -25.20 22.55
C LEU A 533 1.57 -26.43 21.67
N PHE A 534 1.01 -26.51 20.47
CA PHE A 534 1.33 -27.59 19.53
C PHE A 534 2.80 -27.55 19.06
N GLU A 535 3.35 -26.37 18.79
CA GLU A 535 4.77 -26.22 18.45
C GLU A 535 5.69 -26.60 19.62
N ALA A 536 5.25 -26.32 20.85
CA ALA A 536 5.92 -26.74 22.08
C ALA A 536 5.72 -28.24 22.42
N LYS A 537 5.07 -29.02 21.55
CA LYS A 537 4.74 -30.45 21.77
C LYS A 537 3.88 -30.69 23.01
N ARG A 538 3.00 -29.74 23.35
CA ARG A 538 2.03 -29.80 24.46
C ARG A 538 0.62 -30.07 23.93
N ASP A 539 0.48 -31.10 23.11
CA ASP A 539 -0.72 -31.39 22.33
C ASP A 539 -1.98 -31.53 23.21
N ALA A 540 -1.86 -32.14 24.40
CA ALA A 540 -2.97 -32.28 25.34
C ALA A 540 -3.49 -30.93 25.85
N GLU A 541 -2.59 -30.01 26.23
CA GLU A 541 -2.96 -28.65 26.63
C GLU A 541 -3.50 -27.84 25.44
N ALA A 542 -2.96 -28.04 24.23
CA ALA A 542 -3.46 -27.38 23.04
C ALA A 542 -4.92 -27.78 22.75
N LEU A 543 -5.25 -29.07 22.92
CA LEU A 543 -6.61 -29.59 22.78
C LEU A 543 -7.54 -29.11 23.89
N GLU A 544 -7.07 -29.01 25.14
CA GLU A 544 -7.83 -28.39 26.23
C GLU A 544 -8.11 -26.91 25.97
N ALA A 545 -7.10 -26.15 25.54
CA ALA A 545 -7.24 -24.76 25.16
C ALA A 545 -8.22 -24.59 23.99
N THR A 546 -8.19 -25.51 23.01
CA THR A 546 -9.15 -25.56 21.90
C THR A 546 -10.58 -25.78 22.40
N ALA A 547 -10.80 -26.75 23.29
CA ALA A 547 -12.10 -27.03 23.87
C ALA A 547 -12.65 -25.83 24.68
N ARG A 548 -11.79 -25.19 25.48
CA ARG A 548 -12.13 -23.96 26.22
C ARG A 548 -12.51 -22.82 25.26
N PHE A 549 -11.71 -22.60 24.21
CA PHE A 549 -11.96 -21.57 23.23
C PHE A 549 -13.28 -21.79 22.49
N ARG A 550 -13.58 -23.02 22.07
CA ARG A 550 -14.89 -23.39 21.49
C ARG A 550 -16.05 -23.08 22.44
N GLY A 551 -15.96 -23.53 23.69
CA GLY A 551 -17.06 -23.39 24.65
C GLY A 551 -17.34 -21.96 25.14
N GLN A 552 -16.34 -21.07 25.13
CA GLN A 552 -16.44 -19.75 25.78
C GLN A 552 -16.17 -18.56 24.85
N GLY A 553 -15.33 -18.73 23.83
CA GLY A 553 -14.85 -17.64 22.97
C GLY A 553 -15.41 -17.67 21.55
N LEU A 554 -15.57 -18.85 20.94
CA LEU A 554 -15.87 -18.97 19.52
C LEU A 554 -17.22 -18.36 19.14
N ALA A 555 -18.28 -18.64 19.88
CA ALA A 555 -19.61 -18.05 19.63
C ALA A 555 -19.65 -16.52 19.77
N ARG A 556 -18.70 -15.92 20.50
CA ARG A 556 -18.56 -14.46 20.59
C ARG A 556 -17.86 -13.91 19.36
N ILE A 557 -16.81 -14.58 18.91
CA ILE A 557 -16.02 -14.17 17.74
C ILE A 557 -16.80 -14.36 16.44
N LEU A 558 -17.59 -15.44 16.32
CA LEU A 558 -18.49 -15.63 15.17
C LEU A 558 -19.56 -14.52 15.04
N ARG A 559 -19.90 -13.81 16.13
CA ARG A 559 -20.77 -12.63 16.06
C ARG A 559 -20.10 -11.41 15.44
N LYS A 560 -18.77 -11.42 15.26
CA LYS A 560 -18.01 -10.38 14.53
C LYS A 560 -18.05 -10.55 13.00
N GLY A 561 -18.80 -11.52 12.47
CA GLY A 561 -18.93 -11.72 11.03
C GLY A 561 -17.67 -12.35 10.40
N ILE A 562 -17.07 -11.67 9.41
CA ILE A 562 -15.94 -12.19 8.60
C ILE A 562 -14.77 -12.63 9.46
N GLU A 563 -14.32 -11.74 10.35
CA GLU A 563 -13.20 -11.99 11.24
C GLU A 563 -13.42 -13.26 12.08
N GLY A 564 -14.69 -13.51 12.43
CA GLY A 564 -15.10 -14.70 13.14
C GLY A 564 -14.88 -15.97 12.35
N PHE A 565 -15.29 -15.97 11.08
CA PHE A 565 -15.08 -17.12 10.19
C PHE A 565 -13.60 -17.35 9.87
N ASP A 566 -12.83 -16.29 9.62
CA ASP A 566 -11.40 -16.42 9.39
C ASP A 566 -10.68 -17.05 10.58
N THR A 567 -11.00 -16.60 11.80
CA THR A 567 -10.47 -17.19 13.04
C THR A 567 -10.83 -18.69 13.12
N LEU A 568 -12.08 -19.05 12.82
CA LEU A 568 -12.54 -20.43 12.83
C LEU A 568 -11.79 -21.31 11.81
N PHE A 569 -11.58 -20.82 10.59
CA PHE A 569 -10.84 -21.56 9.57
C PHE A 569 -9.36 -21.69 9.92
N GLN A 570 -8.74 -20.65 10.47
CA GLN A 570 -7.36 -20.72 10.97
C GLN A 570 -7.22 -21.78 12.08
N LEU A 571 -8.15 -21.85 13.04
CA LEU A 571 -8.18 -22.92 14.03
C LEU A 571 -8.22 -24.30 13.37
N ALA A 572 -9.13 -24.48 12.41
CA ALA A 572 -9.32 -25.74 11.71
C ALA A 572 -8.06 -26.15 10.92
N PHE A 573 -7.35 -25.20 10.30
CA PHE A 573 -6.07 -25.47 9.64
C PHE A 573 -4.95 -25.81 10.61
N VAL A 574 -4.86 -25.14 11.77
CA VAL A 574 -3.90 -25.50 12.83
C VAL A 574 -4.14 -26.94 13.28
N LEU A 575 -5.38 -27.29 13.61
CA LEU A 575 -5.77 -28.64 14.05
C LEU A 575 -5.49 -29.70 12.96
N LEU A 576 -5.81 -29.40 11.70
CA LEU A 576 -5.54 -30.31 10.58
C LEU A 576 -4.04 -30.48 10.32
N SER A 577 -3.23 -29.43 10.53
CA SER A 577 -1.77 -29.52 10.39
C SER A 577 -1.13 -30.45 11.45
N ARG A 578 -1.83 -30.63 12.58
CA ARG A 578 -1.47 -31.45 13.74
C ARG A 578 -2.23 -32.77 13.80
N ASP A 579 -2.82 -33.18 12.68
CA ASP A 579 -3.54 -34.45 12.53
C ASP A 579 -4.67 -34.65 13.57
N CYS A 580 -5.24 -33.55 14.10
CA CYS A 580 -6.37 -33.54 15.05
C CYS A 580 -7.73 -33.68 14.33
N VAL A 581 -7.85 -34.73 13.52
CA VAL A 581 -8.93 -34.92 12.53
C VAL A 581 -10.33 -34.95 13.16
N ASP A 582 -10.50 -35.58 14.32
CA ASP A 582 -11.81 -35.66 14.97
C ASP A 582 -12.35 -34.29 15.40
N VAL A 583 -11.48 -33.44 15.96
CA VAL A 583 -11.85 -32.07 16.35
C VAL A 583 -12.19 -31.22 15.12
N CYS A 584 -11.47 -31.44 14.01
CA CYS A 584 -11.80 -30.84 12.72
C CYS A 584 -13.19 -31.24 12.23
N PHE A 585 -13.63 -32.49 12.43
CA PHE A 585 -15.00 -32.90 12.08
C PHE A 585 -16.05 -32.20 12.92
N GLU A 586 -15.82 -32.08 14.22
CA GLU A 586 -16.74 -31.39 15.12
C GLU A 586 -16.90 -29.92 14.75
N LEU A 587 -15.79 -29.20 14.53
CA LEU A 587 -15.82 -27.80 14.08
C LEU A 587 -16.57 -27.63 12.76
N ALA A 588 -16.34 -28.52 11.81
CA ALA A 588 -16.97 -28.47 10.50
C ALA A 588 -18.48 -28.75 10.52
N ASP A 589 -18.93 -29.66 11.41
CA ASP A 589 -20.33 -30.03 11.51
C ASP A 589 -21.14 -29.07 12.38
N GLU A 590 -20.54 -28.48 13.41
CA GLU A 590 -21.22 -27.57 14.34
C GLU A 590 -21.09 -26.11 13.88
N GLU A 591 -19.86 -25.62 13.78
CA GLU A 591 -19.55 -24.18 13.72
C GLU A 591 -19.52 -23.66 12.27
N MET A 592 -19.16 -24.52 11.31
CA MET A 592 -19.13 -24.16 9.88
C MET A 592 -20.43 -24.48 9.13
N SER A 593 -21.45 -24.98 9.83
CA SER A 593 -22.68 -25.48 9.21
C SER A 593 -23.41 -24.41 8.38
N ALA A 594 -23.35 -23.13 8.78
CA ALA A 594 -23.94 -22.02 8.03
C ALA A 594 -23.25 -21.80 6.68
N VAL A 595 -21.91 -21.73 6.66
CA VAL A 595 -21.12 -21.56 5.42
C VAL A 595 -21.38 -22.73 4.47
N ARG A 596 -21.39 -23.95 5.00
CA ARG A 596 -21.64 -25.19 4.23
C ARG A 596 -23.02 -25.22 3.59
N LYS A 597 -24.06 -24.84 4.34
CA LYS A 597 -25.41 -24.67 3.78
C LYS A 597 -25.42 -23.58 2.71
N GLY A 598 -24.74 -22.46 2.97
CA GLY A 598 -24.57 -21.36 2.03
C GLY A 598 -24.04 -21.82 0.68
N ILE A 599 -23.02 -22.66 0.63
CA ILE A 599 -22.44 -23.20 -0.62
C ILE A 599 -23.46 -23.96 -1.48
N LEU A 600 -24.43 -24.62 -0.85
CA LEU A 600 -25.47 -25.37 -1.57
C LEU A 600 -26.64 -24.48 -2.00
N THR A 601 -26.80 -23.30 -1.39
CA THR A 601 -27.89 -22.35 -1.72
C THR A 601 -27.45 -21.22 -2.65
N THR A 602 -26.20 -20.76 -2.55
CA THR A 602 -25.61 -19.69 -3.37
C THR A 602 -25.77 -19.94 -4.87
N PRO A 603 -25.57 -21.16 -5.42
CA PRO A 603 -25.81 -21.44 -6.84
C PRO A 603 -27.21 -21.06 -7.32
N GLY A 604 -28.23 -21.28 -6.49
CA GLY A 604 -29.61 -20.94 -6.82
C GLY A 604 -29.86 -19.44 -6.84
N TRP A 605 -29.15 -18.68 -6.00
CA TRP A 605 -29.22 -17.22 -6.00
C TRP A 605 -28.45 -16.62 -7.19
N LEU A 606 -27.22 -17.08 -7.45
CA LEU A 606 -26.38 -16.65 -8.60
C LEU A 606 -27.05 -16.86 -9.96
N THR A 607 -28.00 -17.81 -10.05
CA THR A 607 -28.76 -18.10 -11.27
C THR A 607 -30.17 -17.52 -11.27
N SER A 608 -30.56 -16.81 -10.20
CA SER A 608 -31.87 -16.18 -10.09
C SER A 608 -31.89 -14.79 -10.74
N GLY A 609 -33.08 -14.30 -11.06
CA GLY A 609 -33.25 -12.90 -11.50
C GLY A 609 -33.03 -11.86 -10.39
N ALA A 610 -32.71 -12.28 -9.16
CA ALA A 610 -32.38 -11.42 -8.02
C ALA A 610 -30.87 -11.34 -7.76
N PHE A 611 -30.04 -11.96 -8.62
CA PHE A 611 -28.60 -11.80 -8.57
C PHE A 611 -28.21 -10.42 -9.11
N ASP A 612 -27.35 -9.74 -8.37
CA ASP A 612 -26.77 -8.46 -8.71
C ASP A 612 -25.23 -8.62 -8.62
N SER A 613 -24.54 -8.39 -9.73
CA SER A 613 -23.09 -8.54 -9.82
C SER A 613 -22.37 -7.52 -8.97
N ASP A 614 -22.85 -6.29 -8.94
CA ASP A 614 -22.17 -5.17 -8.30
C ASP A 614 -22.30 -5.35 -6.79
N MET A 615 -23.50 -5.71 -6.34
CA MET A 615 -23.71 -6.12 -4.96
C MET A 615 -22.86 -7.34 -4.58
N TRP A 616 -22.69 -8.33 -5.48
CA TRP A 616 -21.82 -9.46 -5.21
C TRP A 616 -20.37 -8.99 -5.00
N PHE A 617 -19.80 -8.23 -5.92
CA PHE A 617 -18.39 -7.83 -5.89
C PHE A 617 -18.06 -6.76 -4.86
N GLU A 618 -18.93 -5.78 -4.65
CA GLU A 618 -18.65 -4.57 -3.87
C GLU A 618 -19.20 -4.62 -2.45
N SER A 619 -20.25 -5.41 -2.19
CA SER A 619 -20.83 -5.47 -0.85
C SER A 619 -19.88 -6.17 0.12
N PRO A 620 -19.49 -5.55 1.26
CA PRO A 620 -18.64 -6.18 2.26
C PRO A 620 -19.21 -7.52 2.77
N TRP A 621 -20.55 -7.64 2.81
CA TRP A 621 -21.23 -8.87 3.22
C TRP A 621 -21.15 -9.98 2.17
N HIS A 622 -21.17 -9.68 0.87
CA HIS A 622 -21.02 -10.71 -0.15
C HIS A 622 -19.56 -11.15 -0.28
N VAL A 623 -18.62 -10.21 -0.19
CA VAL A 623 -17.17 -10.47 -0.06
C VAL A 623 -16.89 -11.41 1.13
N ALA A 624 -17.52 -11.15 2.28
CA ALA A 624 -17.48 -12.02 3.46
C ALA A 624 -17.81 -13.47 3.14
N ILE A 625 -18.94 -13.66 2.45
CA ILE A 625 -19.49 -14.97 2.15
C ILE A 625 -18.59 -15.68 1.17
N ARG A 626 -18.15 -15.02 0.09
CA ARG A 626 -17.19 -15.59 -0.87
C ARG A 626 -15.95 -16.13 -0.17
N ARG A 627 -15.33 -15.28 0.66
CA ARG A 627 -14.13 -15.63 1.43
C ARG A 627 -14.37 -16.83 2.36
N ALA A 628 -15.48 -16.84 3.10
CA ALA A 628 -15.82 -17.95 3.98
C ALA A 628 -16.06 -19.26 3.19
N GLN A 629 -16.74 -19.19 2.04
CA GLN A 629 -16.98 -20.34 1.17
C GLN A 629 -15.68 -20.88 0.58
N ARG A 630 -14.79 -20.00 0.09
CA ARG A 630 -13.46 -20.35 -0.40
C ARG A 630 -12.60 -21.02 0.67
N ASN A 631 -12.61 -20.47 1.90
CA ASN A 631 -11.90 -21.05 3.04
C ASN A 631 -12.46 -22.43 3.40
N TRP A 632 -13.78 -22.62 3.37
CA TRP A 632 -14.40 -23.94 3.54
C TRP A 632 -13.93 -24.93 2.49
N VAL A 633 -13.97 -24.57 1.21
CA VAL A 633 -13.61 -25.47 0.11
C VAL A 633 -12.13 -25.85 0.20
N THR A 634 -11.28 -24.91 0.60
CA THR A 634 -9.86 -25.16 0.88
C THR A 634 -9.68 -26.16 2.02
N PHE A 635 -10.36 -25.93 3.15
CA PHE A 635 -10.32 -26.82 4.30
C PHE A 635 -10.86 -28.22 3.97
N ALA A 636 -12.04 -28.31 3.35
CA ALA A 636 -12.69 -29.56 2.96
C ALA A 636 -11.83 -30.35 1.97
N SER A 637 -11.23 -29.69 0.97
CA SER A 637 -10.32 -30.34 0.02
C SER A 637 -9.10 -30.95 0.71
N ARG A 638 -8.51 -30.23 1.67
CA ARG A 638 -7.38 -30.76 2.47
C ARG A 638 -7.79 -31.91 3.39
N MET A 639 -8.98 -31.86 3.97
CA MET A 639 -9.53 -32.97 4.74
C MET A 639 -9.73 -34.21 3.85
N ILE A 640 -10.21 -34.03 2.61
CA ILE A 640 -10.35 -35.15 1.67
C ILE A 640 -9.00 -35.72 1.23
N GLU A 641 -7.95 -34.89 1.11
CA GLU A 641 -6.60 -35.36 0.78
C GLU A 641 -5.95 -36.12 1.93
N ARG A 642 -6.14 -35.65 3.17
CA ARG A 642 -5.38 -36.13 4.32
C ARG A 642 -6.04 -37.25 5.11
N VAL A 643 -7.37 -37.27 5.20
CA VAL A 643 -8.05 -38.25 6.05
C VAL A 643 -8.16 -39.59 5.34
N PRO A 644 -7.62 -40.69 5.91
CA PRO A 644 -7.71 -42.01 5.30
C PRO A 644 -9.16 -42.46 5.12
N GLU A 645 -9.46 -43.16 4.02
CA GLU A 645 -10.79 -43.73 3.76
C GLU A 645 -11.27 -44.68 4.87
N THR A 646 -10.33 -45.28 5.59
CA THR A 646 -10.56 -46.19 6.71
C THR A 646 -10.97 -45.49 8.00
N HIS A 647 -10.94 -44.15 8.06
CA HIS A 647 -11.32 -43.41 9.26
C HIS A 647 -12.83 -43.57 9.52
N PRO A 648 -13.26 -44.00 10.72
CA PRO A 648 -14.65 -44.43 10.97
C PRO A 648 -15.67 -43.30 10.79
N ALA A 649 -15.28 -42.07 11.08
CA ALA A 649 -16.11 -40.88 10.94
C ALA A 649 -16.18 -40.33 9.50
N TRP A 650 -15.45 -40.90 8.54
CA TRP A 650 -15.15 -40.23 7.27
C TRP A 650 -16.05 -40.61 6.10
N SER A 651 -16.55 -41.86 6.00
CA SER A 651 -17.26 -42.34 4.80
C SER A 651 -18.44 -41.45 4.38
N ASP A 652 -19.31 -41.12 5.33
CA ASP A 652 -20.52 -40.33 5.08
C ASP A 652 -20.20 -38.85 4.88
N ARG A 653 -19.19 -38.35 5.62
CA ARG A 653 -18.71 -36.96 5.53
C ARG A 653 -18.05 -36.69 4.20
N ARG A 654 -17.21 -37.60 3.72
CA ARG A 654 -16.48 -37.46 2.46
C ARG A 654 -17.44 -37.22 1.31
N THR A 655 -18.46 -38.07 1.16
CA THR A 655 -19.46 -37.94 0.08
C THR A 655 -20.16 -36.58 0.13
N ARG A 656 -20.53 -36.13 1.34
CA ARG A 656 -21.19 -34.84 1.54
C ARG A 656 -20.26 -33.67 1.23
N TRP A 657 -19.05 -33.67 1.77
CA TRP A 657 -18.08 -32.58 1.59
C TRP A 657 -17.55 -32.52 0.16
N THR A 658 -17.39 -33.67 -0.51
CA THR A 658 -17.12 -33.72 -1.96
C THR A 658 -18.21 -32.98 -2.72
N ARG A 659 -19.49 -33.22 -2.45
CA ARG A 659 -20.59 -32.49 -3.10
C ARG A 659 -20.54 -30.98 -2.84
N GLU A 660 -20.23 -30.57 -1.62
CA GLU A 660 -20.09 -29.15 -1.27
C GLU A 660 -18.93 -28.50 -2.06
N VAL A 661 -17.78 -29.17 -2.13
CA VAL A 661 -16.61 -28.73 -2.92
C VAL A 661 -16.93 -28.68 -4.42
N GLU A 662 -17.59 -29.70 -4.96
CA GLU A 662 -18.02 -29.73 -6.36
C GLU A 662 -19.00 -28.60 -6.67
N SER A 663 -19.98 -28.37 -5.81
CA SER A 663 -20.96 -27.27 -5.95
C SER A 663 -20.28 -25.91 -6.04
N TYR A 664 -19.27 -25.65 -5.21
CA TYR A 664 -18.52 -24.40 -5.29
C TYR A 664 -17.77 -24.28 -6.62
N PHE A 665 -17.02 -25.31 -7.04
CA PHE A 665 -16.25 -25.21 -8.28
C PHE A 665 -17.11 -25.08 -9.54
N GLU A 666 -18.26 -25.74 -9.57
CA GLU A 666 -19.15 -25.76 -10.74
C GLU A 666 -19.99 -24.49 -10.85
N ALA A 667 -20.43 -23.93 -9.72
CA ALA A 667 -21.44 -22.87 -9.73
C ALA A 667 -21.03 -21.56 -9.08
N ILE A 668 -20.06 -21.55 -8.16
CA ILE A 668 -19.65 -20.34 -7.42
C ILE A 668 -18.33 -19.79 -7.95
N LEU A 669 -17.32 -20.64 -8.16
CA LEU A 669 -16.00 -20.21 -8.60
C LEU A 669 -16.00 -19.32 -9.85
N PRO A 670 -16.83 -19.56 -10.89
CA PRO A 670 -16.88 -18.65 -12.05
C PRO A 670 -17.28 -17.20 -11.71
N TRP A 671 -17.86 -16.98 -10.53
CA TRP A 671 -18.24 -15.67 -10.00
C TRP A 671 -17.31 -15.20 -8.87
N ASP A 672 -16.32 -15.99 -8.45
CA ASP A 672 -15.35 -15.66 -7.38
C ASP A 672 -13.95 -15.34 -7.95
N LEU A 673 -13.94 -14.80 -9.18
CA LEU A 673 -12.76 -14.29 -9.89
C LEU A 673 -12.95 -12.77 -10.00
N GLU A 674 -12.21 -11.99 -9.21
CA GLU A 674 -12.30 -10.52 -9.20
C GLU A 674 -11.40 -9.97 -10.30
N THR A 675 -10.20 -10.55 -10.42
CA THR A 675 -9.27 -10.32 -11.51
C THR A 675 -9.05 -11.60 -12.30
N SER A 676 -8.44 -11.48 -13.47
CA SER A 676 -8.04 -12.65 -14.25
C SER A 676 -6.88 -13.44 -13.64
N SER A 677 -6.00 -12.73 -12.94
CA SER A 677 -4.89 -13.31 -12.20
C SER A 677 -5.39 -14.26 -11.10
N ASP A 678 -6.58 -13.99 -10.53
CA ASP A 678 -7.22 -14.88 -9.56
C ASP A 678 -7.40 -16.29 -10.11
N LEU A 679 -7.66 -16.46 -11.42
CA LEU A 679 -7.87 -17.80 -11.97
C LEU A 679 -6.64 -18.68 -11.71
N VAL A 680 -5.45 -18.16 -11.96
CA VAL A 680 -4.17 -18.88 -11.74
C VAL A 680 -4.03 -19.30 -10.28
N ASP A 681 -4.48 -18.47 -9.34
CA ASP A 681 -4.49 -18.80 -7.92
C ASP A 681 -5.55 -19.82 -7.54
N ARG A 682 -6.76 -19.65 -8.06
CA ARG A 682 -7.88 -20.58 -7.81
C ARG A 682 -7.60 -21.96 -8.42
N MET A 683 -6.71 -22.07 -9.40
CA MET A 683 -6.23 -23.36 -9.89
C MET A 683 -5.46 -24.17 -8.85
N GLU A 684 -4.84 -23.54 -7.83
CA GLU A 684 -4.27 -24.28 -6.69
C GLU A 684 -5.36 -25.12 -5.99
N LEU A 685 -6.53 -24.52 -5.79
CA LEU A 685 -7.67 -25.15 -5.13
C LEU A 685 -8.27 -26.27 -5.99
N ILE A 686 -8.48 -26.00 -7.29
CA ILE A 686 -8.95 -27.02 -8.24
C ILE A 686 -7.95 -28.18 -8.32
N GLY A 687 -6.65 -27.89 -8.46
CA GLY A 687 -5.60 -28.89 -8.53
C GLY A 687 -5.57 -29.79 -7.30
N SER A 688 -5.69 -29.20 -6.11
CA SER A 688 -5.78 -29.93 -4.84
C SER A 688 -6.96 -30.89 -4.82
N TYR A 689 -8.13 -30.46 -5.30
CA TYR A 689 -9.30 -31.33 -5.43
C TYR A 689 -9.11 -32.45 -6.46
N ARG A 690 -8.55 -32.14 -7.63
CA ARG A 690 -8.35 -33.14 -8.70
C ARG A 690 -7.40 -34.25 -8.28
N LEU A 691 -6.36 -33.94 -7.50
CA LEU A 691 -5.41 -34.93 -6.97
C LEU A 691 -6.09 -36.07 -6.18
N LEU A 692 -7.28 -35.81 -5.63
CA LEU A 692 -8.09 -36.80 -4.91
C LEU A 692 -8.67 -37.88 -5.82
N THR A 693 -8.79 -37.60 -7.12
CA THR A 693 -9.44 -38.49 -8.09
C THR A 693 -8.45 -39.45 -8.77
N ASP A 694 -7.22 -39.00 -9.08
CA ASP A 694 -6.13 -39.85 -9.61
C ASP A 694 -4.78 -39.09 -9.70
N ARG A 695 -3.98 -39.10 -8.63
CA ARG A 695 -2.72 -38.34 -8.53
C ARG A 695 -1.68 -38.69 -9.60
N ALA A 696 -1.44 -39.98 -9.84
CA ALA A 696 -0.42 -40.42 -10.81
C ALA A 696 -0.84 -40.08 -12.24
N ARG A 697 -2.14 -40.11 -12.51
CA ARG A 697 -2.70 -39.74 -13.81
C ARG A 697 -2.58 -38.24 -14.08
N ILE A 698 -2.83 -37.37 -13.09
CA ILE A 698 -2.75 -35.91 -13.31
C ILE A 698 -1.36 -35.49 -13.76
N ASP A 699 -0.31 -35.99 -13.11
CA ASP A 699 1.06 -35.65 -13.49
C ASP A 699 1.36 -36.01 -14.96
N GLY A 700 0.93 -37.19 -15.42
CA GLY A 700 1.09 -37.58 -16.83
C GLY A 700 0.19 -36.81 -17.80
N LEU A 701 -1.00 -36.38 -17.36
CA LEU A 701 -1.91 -35.60 -18.19
C LEU A 701 -1.43 -34.15 -18.39
N LEU A 702 -0.84 -33.53 -17.36
CA LEU A 702 -0.28 -32.18 -17.46
C LEU A 702 0.86 -32.08 -18.47
N ASP A 703 1.67 -33.15 -18.57
CA ASP A 703 2.76 -33.19 -19.54
C ASP A 703 2.21 -33.24 -20.99
N GLY A 704 1.04 -33.84 -21.20
CA GLY A 704 0.39 -34.00 -22.50
C GLY A 704 -0.53 -32.86 -22.95
N VAL A 705 -0.93 -31.95 -22.07
CA VAL A 705 -1.84 -30.85 -22.39
C VAL A 705 -1.09 -29.59 -22.87
N ASN A 706 -1.65 -28.83 -23.81
CA ASN A 706 -1.08 -27.55 -24.23
C ASN A 706 -1.29 -26.47 -23.16
N SER A 707 -0.30 -25.61 -22.95
CA SER A 707 -0.49 -24.42 -22.10
C SER A 707 -1.53 -23.46 -22.69
N PRO A 708 -2.16 -22.59 -21.89
CA PRO A 708 -2.82 -21.39 -22.41
C PRO A 708 -1.80 -20.51 -23.15
N ASP A 709 -2.27 -19.81 -24.17
CA ASP A 709 -1.49 -18.95 -25.08
C ASP A 709 -1.92 -17.47 -25.05
N LYS A 710 -3.01 -17.16 -24.33
CA LYS A 710 -3.56 -15.82 -24.17
C LYS A 710 -4.17 -15.64 -22.77
N PRO A 711 -4.33 -14.39 -22.30
CA PRO A 711 -5.04 -14.08 -21.05
C PRO A 711 -6.45 -14.63 -21.05
N TYR A 712 -6.94 -15.04 -19.89
CA TYR A 712 -8.30 -15.54 -19.67
C TYR A 712 -9.38 -14.53 -20.10
N GLU A 713 -9.13 -13.23 -19.97
CA GLU A 713 -10.03 -12.15 -20.38
C GLU A 713 -10.13 -12.02 -21.89
N LEU A 714 -9.03 -12.31 -22.59
CA LEU A 714 -8.97 -12.37 -24.04
C LEU A 714 -9.42 -13.75 -24.57
N ALA A 715 -9.78 -14.66 -23.68
CA ALA A 715 -10.46 -15.89 -24.04
C ALA A 715 -11.86 -15.58 -24.59
N GLU A 716 -12.37 -16.41 -25.50
CA GLU A 716 -13.71 -16.26 -26.04
C GLU A 716 -14.75 -16.30 -24.91
N PRO A 717 -15.92 -15.65 -24.99
CA PRO A 717 -16.95 -15.73 -23.96
C PRO A 717 -17.38 -17.16 -23.58
N SER A 718 -17.20 -18.12 -24.50
CA SER A 718 -17.38 -19.55 -24.25
C SER A 718 -16.27 -20.19 -23.40
N GLU A 719 -15.06 -19.63 -23.43
CA GLU A 719 -13.90 -20.00 -22.60
C GLU A 719 -13.96 -19.25 -21.24
N ARG A 720 -14.44 -18.00 -21.21
CA ARG A 720 -14.60 -17.20 -19.97
C ARG A 720 -15.69 -17.68 -19.02
N LYS A 721 -16.73 -18.32 -19.54
CA LYS A 721 -17.76 -18.95 -18.71
C LYS A 721 -17.42 -20.42 -18.64
N ARG A 722 -16.70 -20.84 -17.60
CA ARG A 722 -16.48 -22.25 -17.23
C ARG A 722 -17.85 -22.95 -17.15
N ARG A 723 -18.33 -23.47 -18.29
CA ARG A 723 -19.70 -23.95 -18.49
C ARG A 723 -19.71 -25.46 -18.47
N GLY A 724 -20.39 -26.03 -17.47
CA GLY A 724 -20.56 -27.46 -17.33
C GLY A 724 -20.03 -27.98 -15.99
N ASN A 725 -20.25 -29.26 -15.74
CA ASN A 725 -19.75 -29.91 -14.54
C ASN A 725 -18.22 -30.07 -14.59
N LEU A 726 -17.62 -30.40 -13.44
CA LEU A 726 -16.18 -30.64 -13.30
C LEU A 726 -15.66 -31.70 -14.28
N LYS A 727 -16.47 -32.62 -14.77
CA LYS A 727 -16.02 -33.57 -15.77
C LYS A 727 -15.85 -32.92 -17.16
N ALA A 728 -16.76 -32.02 -17.53
CA ALA A 728 -16.73 -31.33 -18.81
C ALA A 728 -15.57 -30.33 -18.93
N THR A 729 -15.16 -29.72 -17.80
CA THR A 729 -14.10 -28.70 -17.76
C THR A 729 -12.71 -29.28 -17.50
N PHE A 730 -12.57 -30.61 -17.40
CA PHE A 730 -11.32 -31.24 -16.96
C PHE A 730 -10.12 -30.93 -17.87
N ASP A 731 -10.29 -31.00 -19.19
CA ASP A 731 -9.19 -30.72 -20.12
C ASP A 731 -8.75 -29.25 -20.07
N GLU A 732 -9.70 -28.33 -19.92
CA GLU A 732 -9.44 -26.90 -19.75
C GLU A 732 -8.74 -26.61 -18.41
N ASP A 733 -9.24 -27.20 -17.32
CA ASP A 733 -8.61 -27.12 -16.01
C ASP A 733 -7.16 -27.62 -16.06
N LEU A 734 -6.86 -28.70 -16.81
CA LEU A 734 -5.49 -29.18 -16.96
C LEU A 734 -4.57 -28.16 -17.65
N ARG A 735 -5.08 -27.41 -18.65
CA ARG A 735 -4.31 -26.34 -19.31
C ARG A 735 -3.92 -25.26 -18.31
N TRP A 736 -4.88 -24.79 -17.52
CA TRP A 736 -4.64 -23.74 -16.53
C TRP A 736 -3.83 -24.25 -15.33
N LEU A 737 -4.06 -25.49 -14.90
CA LEU A 737 -3.28 -26.12 -13.82
C LEU A 737 -1.81 -26.29 -14.20
N LYS A 738 -1.52 -26.52 -15.49
CA LYS A 738 -0.15 -26.58 -16.01
C LYS A 738 0.62 -25.28 -15.78
N VAL A 739 -0.06 -24.12 -15.80
CA VAL A 739 0.56 -22.81 -15.58
C VAL A 739 0.30 -22.23 -14.17
N ALA A 740 -0.40 -22.96 -13.30
CA ALA A 740 -0.69 -22.55 -11.93
C ALA A 740 0.57 -22.66 -11.05
N VAL A 741 1.38 -21.60 -11.01
CA VAL A 741 2.66 -21.54 -10.26
C VAL A 741 2.47 -21.95 -8.80
N ASN A 742 1.49 -21.36 -8.11
CA ASN A 742 1.18 -21.64 -6.70
C ASN A 742 0.85 -23.11 -6.43
N TRP A 743 0.17 -23.79 -7.36
CA TRP A 743 -0.09 -25.21 -7.24
C TRP A 743 1.21 -26.03 -7.19
N HIS A 744 2.13 -25.79 -8.13
CA HIS A 744 3.39 -26.53 -8.18
C HIS A 744 4.31 -26.22 -6.99
N ILE A 745 4.33 -24.96 -6.53
CA ILE A 745 5.04 -24.55 -5.32
C ILE A 745 4.47 -25.26 -4.09
N GLN A 746 3.14 -25.32 -3.95
CA GLN A 746 2.51 -26.06 -2.85
C GLN A 746 2.91 -27.55 -2.84
N ARG A 747 3.04 -28.19 -4.02
CA ARG A 747 3.53 -29.58 -4.11
C ARG A 747 4.99 -29.73 -3.69
N PHE A 748 5.83 -28.74 -4.00
CA PHE A 748 7.21 -28.66 -3.54
C PHE A 748 7.26 -28.53 -2.00
N GLU A 749 6.51 -27.59 -1.44
CA GLU A 749 6.42 -27.35 0.01
C GLU A 749 5.88 -28.56 0.77
N PHE A 750 4.85 -29.25 0.27
CA PHE A 750 4.35 -30.48 0.90
C PHE A 750 5.38 -31.60 0.90
N ALA A 751 6.15 -31.77 -0.19
CA ALA A 751 7.23 -32.75 -0.20
C ALA A 751 8.31 -32.43 0.84
N LEU A 752 8.62 -31.14 1.07
CA LEU A 752 9.52 -30.71 2.14
C LEU A 752 8.92 -30.93 3.54
N ALA A 753 7.65 -30.61 3.74
CA ALA A 753 6.96 -30.80 5.00
C ALA A 753 6.91 -32.29 5.40
N ASP A 754 6.62 -33.17 4.44
CA ASP A 754 6.64 -34.63 4.62
C ASP A 754 8.05 -35.11 5.05
N ALA A 755 9.09 -34.63 4.37
CA ALA A 755 10.49 -34.96 4.69
C ALA A 755 10.87 -34.56 6.12
N ARG A 756 10.53 -33.31 6.50
CA ARG A 756 10.81 -32.78 7.84
C ARG A 756 10.01 -33.53 8.91
N ARG A 757 8.75 -33.88 8.63
CA ARG A 757 7.91 -34.70 9.51
C ARG A 757 8.54 -36.08 9.73
N ALA A 758 9.00 -36.75 8.68
CA ALA A 758 9.66 -38.06 8.77
C ALA A 758 10.89 -38.02 9.70
N ILE A 759 11.73 -36.98 9.58
CA ILE A 759 12.91 -36.78 10.44
C ILE A 759 12.49 -36.56 11.90
N ARG A 760 11.49 -35.71 12.16
CA ARG A 760 11.04 -35.39 13.53
C ARG A 760 10.48 -36.58 14.29
N HIS A 761 9.80 -37.50 13.62
CA HIS A 761 9.18 -38.66 14.29
C HIS A 761 10.14 -39.85 14.47
N GLY A 762 11.44 -39.69 14.17
CA GLY A 762 12.41 -40.77 14.29
C GLY A 762 12.02 -41.99 13.44
N GLY A 763 11.33 -41.75 12.31
CA GLY A 763 10.94 -42.80 11.38
C GLY A 763 12.16 -43.64 11.02
N SER A 764 12.03 -44.96 11.22
CA SER A 764 13.07 -45.99 11.23
C SER A 764 14.24 -45.77 10.26
N GLU A 765 15.45 -45.99 10.77
CA GLU A 765 16.77 -46.33 10.20
C GLU A 765 17.04 -46.46 8.67
N GLU A 766 16.06 -46.47 7.77
CA GLU A 766 16.32 -46.14 6.37
C GLU A 766 16.73 -44.66 6.32
N PRO A 767 17.97 -44.34 5.89
CA PRO A 767 18.34 -42.97 5.62
C PRO A 767 17.27 -42.39 4.70
N PHE A 768 16.59 -41.33 5.16
CA PHE A 768 15.75 -40.55 4.28
C PHE A 768 16.60 -40.24 3.05
N ALA A 769 16.30 -40.90 1.92
CA ALA A 769 17.14 -40.79 0.74
C ALA A 769 16.93 -39.39 0.18
N LEU A 770 17.77 -38.46 0.63
CA LEU A 770 17.77 -37.07 0.18
C LEU A 770 17.71 -37.02 -1.35
N ASP A 771 18.38 -37.94 -2.03
CA ASP A 771 18.31 -38.13 -3.49
C ASP A 771 16.90 -38.38 -4.03
N LYS A 772 16.07 -39.18 -3.34
CA LYS A 772 14.67 -39.44 -3.72
C LYS A 772 13.81 -38.19 -3.52
N LEU A 773 14.02 -37.46 -2.42
CA LEU A 773 13.37 -36.16 -2.19
C LEU A 773 13.76 -35.16 -3.28
N VAL A 774 15.07 -34.95 -3.47
CA VAL A 774 15.63 -34.03 -4.46
C VAL A 774 15.10 -34.35 -5.86
N ARG A 775 15.03 -35.63 -6.25
CA ARG A 775 14.42 -36.02 -7.54
C ARG A 775 12.96 -35.57 -7.65
N ARG A 776 12.16 -35.75 -6.60
CA ARG A 776 10.75 -35.30 -6.57
C ARG A 776 10.64 -33.77 -6.58
N LEU A 777 11.49 -33.08 -5.83
CA LEU A 777 11.51 -31.61 -5.78
C LEU A 777 11.95 -31.01 -7.12
N ARG A 778 12.93 -31.61 -7.80
CA ARG A 778 13.38 -31.20 -9.13
C ARG A 778 12.26 -31.23 -10.16
N LEU A 779 11.39 -32.24 -10.12
CA LEU A 779 10.20 -32.31 -10.98
C LEU A 779 9.27 -31.10 -10.73
N HIS A 780 8.98 -30.80 -9.46
CA HIS A 780 8.11 -29.68 -9.11
C HIS A 780 8.74 -28.32 -9.43
N ALA A 781 10.03 -28.11 -9.15
CA ALA A 781 10.73 -26.89 -9.49
C ALA A 781 10.80 -26.64 -11.01
N ALA A 782 11.03 -27.68 -11.82
CA ALA A 782 10.99 -27.57 -13.27
C ALA A 782 9.59 -27.17 -13.79
N ARG A 783 8.53 -27.63 -13.12
CA ARG A 783 7.17 -27.21 -13.41
C ARG A 783 6.91 -25.76 -12.98
N VAL A 784 7.36 -25.36 -11.78
CA VAL A 784 7.33 -23.94 -11.34
C VAL A 784 7.99 -23.03 -12.38
N GLU A 785 9.17 -23.40 -12.89
CA GLU A 785 9.87 -22.64 -13.93
C GLU A 785 9.06 -22.51 -15.22
N THR A 786 8.51 -23.63 -15.69
CA THR A 786 7.72 -23.67 -16.92
C THR A 786 6.43 -22.87 -16.77
N SER A 787 5.75 -23.01 -15.63
CA SER A 787 4.53 -22.27 -15.28
C SER A 787 4.81 -20.78 -15.18
N TRP A 788 5.87 -20.38 -14.47
CA TRP A 788 6.26 -18.99 -14.31
C TRP A 788 6.52 -18.31 -15.65
N LYS A 789 7.40 -18.90 -16.46
CA LYS A 789 7.70 -18.37 -17.80
C LYS A 789 6.45 -18.22 -18.68
N THR A 790 5.54 -19.18 -18.59
CA THR A 790 4.31 -19.14 -19.40
C THR A 790 3.33 -18.11 -18.86
N VAL A 791 3.14 -18.06 -17.54
CA VAL A 791 2.16 -17.16 -16.93
C VAL A 791 2.60 -15.71 -17.04
N THR A 792 3.90 -15.39 -16.89
CA THR A 792 4.40 -14.02 -17.08
C THR A 792 4.38 -13.56 -18.54
N ALA A 793 4.40 -14.49 -19.50
CA ALA A 793 4.20 -14.15 -20.90
C ALA A 793 2.75 -13.77 -21.21
N ILE A 794 1.80 -14.24 -20.39
CA ILE A 794 0.38 -13.97 -20.50
C ILE A 794 0.00 -12.76 -19.63
N TYR A 795 0.56 -12.68 -18.43
CA TYR A 795 0.30 -11.70 -17.38
C TYR A 795 1.63 -11.12 -16.92
N PRO A 796 2.16 -10.10 -17.60
CA PRO A 796 3.46 -9.52 -17.27
C PRO A 796 3.51 -8.94 -15.85
N ASP A 797 2.37 -8.50 -15.31
CA ASP A 797 2.29 -7.81 -14.01
C ASP A 797 2.15 -8.77 -12.81
N LEU A 798 2.29 -10.09 -13.00
CA LEU A 798 2.20 -11.11 -11.94
C LEU A 798 3.46 -11.19 -11.04
N ASP A 799 4.06 -10.06 -10.71
CA ASP A 799 5.35 -10.02 -9.99
C ASP A 799 5.29 -10.53 -8.55
N TRP A 800 4.12 -10.46 -7.90
CA TRP A 800 3.96 -10.92 -6.51
C TRP A 800 4.27 -12.40 -6.29
N MET A 801 4.19 -13.25 -7.32
CA MET A 801 4.57 -14.67 -7.24
C MET A 801 6.08 -14.91 -7.29
N ARG A 802 6.86 -13.92 -7.76
CA ARG A 802 8.28 -14.07 -8.05
C ARG A 802 9.09 -14.49 -6.82
N ALA A 803 8.78 -13.93 -5.66
CA ALA A 803 9.39 -14.29 -4.38
C ALA A 803 9.37 -15.82 -4.12
N ARG A 804 8.22 -16.46 -4.36
CA ARG A 804 8.07 -17.91 -4.12
C ARG A 804 8.80 -18.74 -5.18
N VAL A 805 8.87 -18.25 -6.42
CA VAL A 805 9.64 -18.89 -7.50
C VAL A 805 11.12 -18.90 -7.18
N GLU A 806 11.69 -17.75 -6.79
CA GLU A 806 13.10 -17.66 -6.43
C GLU A 806 13.43 -18.47 -5.17
N ALA A 807 12.56 -18.45 -4.15
CA ALA A 807 12.70 -19.30 -2.97
C ALA A 807 12.71 -20.80 -3.32
N THR A 808 11.88 -21.23 -4.28
CA THR A 808 11.85 -22.61 -4.78
C THR A 808 13.14 -22.98 -5.51
N ARG A 809 13.63 -22.10 -6.41
CA ARG A 809 14.89 -22.30 -7.14
C ARG A 809 16.08 -22.41 -6.19
N TYR A 810 16.19 -21.47 -5.26
CA TYR A 810 17.26 -21.44 -4.28
C TYR A 810 17.20 -22.66 -3.34
N GLY A 811 16.00 -22.99 -2.84
CA GLY A 811 15.81 -24.15 -1.98
C GLY A 811 16.21 -25.48 -2.63
N LEU A 812 15.89 -25.66 -3.92
CA LEU A 812 16.36 -26.83 -4.67
C LEU A 812 17.88 -26.82 -4.83
N ALA A 813 18.48 -25.69 -5.21
CA ALA A 813 19.93 -25.58 -5.40
C ALA A 813 20.72 -25.85 -4.10
N VAL A 814 20.21 -25.39 -2.95
CA VAL A 814 20.76 -25.69 -1.63
C VAL A 814 20.68 -27.19 -1.33
N LEU A 815 19.53 -27.81 -1.58
CA LEU A 815 19.34 -29.25 -1.36
C LEU A 815 20.19 -30.10 -2.32
N GLU A 816 20.48 -29.64 -3.52
CA GLU A 816 21.38 -30.30 -4.47
C GLU A 816 22.87 -30.08 -4.15
N GLY A 817 23.18 -29.04 -3.37
CA GLY A 817 24.55 -28.60 -3.15
C GLY A 817 25.16 -27.93 -4.38
N ASP A 818 24.34 -27.43 -5.31
CA ASP A 818 24.75 -26.71 -6.51
C ASP A 818 25.03 -25.24 -6.17
N THR A 819 26.30 -24.90 -5.95
CA THR A 819 26.72 -23.54 -5.58
C THR A 819 26.58 -22.55 -6.72
N ASP A 820 26.68 -22.98 -7.98
CA ASP A 820 26.57 -22.08 -9.13
C ASP A 820 25.11 -21.67 -9.33
N ALA A 821 24.17 -22.61 -9.19
CA ALA A 821 22.75 -22.31 -9.19
C ALA A 821 22.35 -21.43 -7.99
N GLN A 822 22.91 -21.68 -6.80
CA GLN A 822 22.70 -20.81 -5.64
C GLN A 822 23.16 -19.37 -5.91
N ARG A 823 24.39 -19.18 -6.41
CA ARG A 823 24.93 -17.85 -6.75
C ARG A 823 24.03 -17.14 -7.75
N LYS A 824 23.66 -17.83 -8.83
CA LYS A 824 22.81 -17.26 -9.88
C LYS A 824 21.46 -16.80 -9.34
N THR A 825 20.80 -17.59 -8.49
CA THR A 825 19.52 -17.18 -7.90
C THR A 825 19.70 -15.99 -6.95
N LEU A 826 20.74 -15.99 -6.11
CA LEU A 826 21.02 -14.87 -5.20
C LEU A 826 21.39 -13.57 -5.96
N GLU A 827 22.08 -13.67 -7.10
CA GLU A 827 22.34 -12.52 -7.99
C GLU A 827 21.02 -11.95 -8.53
N VAL A 828 20.10 -12.80 -8.99
CA VAL A 828 18.76 -12.35 -9.44
C VAL A 828 18.01 -11.66 -8.30
N VAL A 829 18.02 -12.24 -7.09
CA VAL A 829 17.36 -11.64 -5.92
C VAL A 829 17.96 -10.28 -5.57
N ARG A 830 19.30 -10.18 -5.54
CA ARG A 830 20.01 -8.91 -5.30
C ARG A 830 19.65 -7.87 -6.34
N ASP A 831 19.64 -8.25 -7.61
CA ASP A 831 19.43 -7.33 -8.72
C ASP A 831 17.97 -6.84 -8.80
N LEU A 832 17.01 -7.62 -8.26
CA LEU A 832 15.62 -7.19 -8.11
C LEU A 832 15.45 -6.11 -7.04
N GLY A 833 16.20 -6.19 -5.94
CA GLY A 833 16.07 -5.25 -4.82
C GLY A 833 14.74 -5.32 -4.07
N ASP A 834 13.91 -6.34 -4.34
CA ASP A 834 12.62 -6.53 -3.68
C ASP A 834 12.79 -7.24 -2.31
N LYS A 835 12.31 -6.60 -1.25
CA LYS A 835 12.44 -7.11 0.13
C LYS A 835 11.72 -8.44 0.29
N PHE A 836 10.49 -8.56 -0.21
CA PHE A 836 9.68 -9.77 -0.02
C PHE A 836 10.32 -11.01 -0.68
N THR A 837 10.87 -10.83 -1.88
CA THR A 837 11.65 -11.85 -2.60
C THR A 837 12.93 -12.20 -1.86
N THR A 838 13.63 -11.20 -1.33
CA THR A 838 14.87 -11.41 -0.56
C THR A 838 14.59 -12.21 0.71
N ASP A 839 13.63 -11.79 1.52
CA ASP A 839 13.27 -12.44 2.78
C ASP A 839 12.80 -13.88 2.55
N SER A 840 11.89 -14.09 1.58
CA SER A 840 11.33 -15.42 1.25
C SER A 840 12.43 -16.38 0.78
N THR A 841 13.36 -15.90 -0.04
CA THR A 841 14.47 -16.72 -0.55
C THR A 841 15.42 -17.11 0.57
N ILE A 842 15.73 -16.18 1.48
CA ILE A 842 16.69 -16.45 2.55
C ILE A 842 16.08 -17.25 3.71
N GLU A 843 14.81 -17.05 4.06
CA GLU A 843 14.11 -17.91 5.03
C GLU A 843 14.16 -19.39 4.60
N ALA A 844 14.08 -19.67 3.30
CA ALA A 844 14.17 -21.04 2.77
C ALA A 844 15.46 -21.76 3.21
N LEU A 845 16.61 -21.07 3.28
CA LEU A 845 17.87 -21.68 3.75
C LEU A 845 17.76 -22.16 5.21
N GLY A 846 17.20 -21.33 6.10
CA GLY A 846 16.99 -21.72 7.49
C GLY A 846 15.96 -22.85 7.63
N VAL A 847 14.85 -22.77 6.88
CA VAL A 847 13.81 -23.81 6.88
C VAL A 847 14.33 -25.18 6.43
N LEU A 848 15.29 -25.20 5.51
CA LEU A 848 15.91 -26.42 4.97
C LEU A 848 17.01 -27.00 5.86
N ALA A 849 17.50 -26.27 6.87
CA ALA A 849 18.61 -26.69 7.72
C ALA A 849 18.50 -28.11 8.30
N PRO A 850 17.32 -28.63 8.72
CA PRO A 850 17.20 -30.02 9.20
C PRO A 850 17.48 -31.10 8.14
N LEU A 851 17.45 -30.74 6.85
CA LEU A 851 17.69 -31.64 5.71
C LEU A 851 19.16 -31.63 5.24
N LEU A 852 19.99 -30.77 5.83
CA LEU A 852 21.34 -30.48 5.35
C LEU A 852 22.40 -30.99 6.35
N ASP A 853 23.41 -31.66 5.81
CA ASP A 853 24.64 -31.91 6.56
C ASP A 853 25.42 -30.60 6.80
N GLU A 854 26.40 -30.66 7.70
CA GLU A 854 27.19 -29.50 8.14
C GLU A 854 27.92 -28.81 6.99
N GLN A 855 28.45 -29.62 6.09
CA GLN A 855 29.29 -29.15 5.00
C GLN A 855 28.43 -28.45 3.93
N ARG A 856 27.26 -29.02 3.61
CA ARG A 856 26.32 -28.46 2.64
C ARG A 856 25.71 -27.18 3.15
N PHE A 857 25.30 -27.12 4.43
CA PHE A 857 24.80 -25.90 5.03
C PHE A 857 25.90 -24.82 5.09
N GLY A 858 27.12 -25.18 5.49
CA GLY A 858 28.28 -24.27 5.49
C GLY A 858 28.56 -23.63 4.12
N ARG A 859 28.56 -24.44 3.05
CA ARG A 859 28.74 -23.92 1.68
C ARG A 859 27.62 -22.99 1.23
N ALA A 860 26.38 -23.23 1.65
CA ALA A 860 25.27 -22.35 1.35
C ALA A 860 25.42 -21.00 2.07
N LEU A 861 25.89 -20.99 3.33
CA LEU A 861 26.20 -19.75 4.07
C LEU A 861 27.34 -18.97 3.41
N GLU A 862 28.42 -19.65 2.98
CA GLU A 862 29.51 -19.03 2.23
C GLU A 862 29.00 -18.41 0.92
N THR A 863 28.16 -19.13 0.19
CA THR A 863 27.57 -18.64 -1.08
C THR A 863 26.69 -17.42 -0.86
N TYR A 864 25.89 -17.41 0.21
CA TYR A 864 25.09 -16.24 0.61
C TYR A 864 25.95 -15.03 0.97
N ALA A 865 26.99 -15.24 1.80
CA ALA A 865 27.93 -14.19 2.21
C ALA A 865 28.72 -13.61 1.02
N ASP A 866 29.03 -14.42 0.01
CA ASP A 866 29.79 -13.96 -1.16
C ASP A 866 28.95 -13.11 -2.13
N VAL A 867 27.63 -13.36 -2.22
CA VAL A 867 26.79 -12.79 -3.29
C VAL A 867 25.87 -11.68 -2.81
N LEU A 868 25.19 -11.88 -1.67
CA LEU A 868 24.11 -11.01 -1.19
C LEU A 868 24.46 -10.33 0.13
N ASP A 869 24.90 -11.10 1.14
CA ASP A 869 25.31 -10.62 2.48
C ASP A 869 24.43 -9.52 3.09
N TYR A 870 23.11 -9.61 2.90
CA TYR A 870 22.18 -8.63 3.45
C TYR A 870 22.05 -8.82 4.97
N ARG A 871 22.79 -8.00 5.73
CA ARG A 871 23.01 -8.16 7.19
C ARG A 871 21.80 -8.64 8.00
N PRO A 872 20.60 -8.05 7.87
CA PRO A 872 19.44 -8.46 8.65
C PRO A 872 19.06 -9.93 8.49
N LEU A 873 19.23 -10.49 7.29
CA LEU A 873 18.74 -11.83 6.98
C LEU A 873 19.63 -12.96 7.49
N TRP A 874 20.84 -12.65 7.99
CA TRP A 874 21.57 -13.61 8.81
C TRP A 874 20.77 -14.02 10.04
N PHE A 875 20.07 -13.09 10.69
CA PHE A 875 19.25 -13.42 11.86
C PHE A 875 18.04 -14.26 11.45
N GLU A 876 17.45 -14.01 10.28
CA GLU A 876 16.38 -14.85 9.74
C GLU A 876 16.85 -16.28 9.48
N ILE A 877 18.02 -16.48 8.84
CA ILE A 877 18.61 -17.82 8.63
C ILE A 877 18.76 -18.56 9.97
N VAL A 878 19.34 -17.88 10.96
CA VAL A 878 19.60 -18.42 12.30
C VAL A 878 18.30 -18.86 12.97
N TRP A 879 17.33 -17.95 13.08
CA TRP A 879 16.11 -18.22 13.81
C TRP A 879 15.15 -19.13 13.04
N ALA A 880 15.11 -19.09 11.70
CA ALA A 880 14.37 -20.06 10.89
C ALA A 880 14.93 -21.48 11.05
N ALA A 881 16.26 -21.66 11.04
CA ALA A 881 16.89 -22.95 11.33
C ALA A 881 16.54 -23.45 12.74
N ASN A 882 16.49 -22.54 13.72
CA ASN A 882 16.11 -22.86 15.08
C ASN A 882 14.64 -23.31 15.18
N ARG A 883 13.70 -22.53 14.61
CA ARG A 883 12.27 -22.89 14.50
C ARG A 883 12.08 -24.21 13.77
N ALA A 884 12.95 -24.52 12.80
CA ALA A 884 12.89 -25.75 12.05
C ALA A 884 13.37 -26.99 12.83
N GLY A 885 13.92 -26.81 14.04
CA GLY A 885 14.44 -27.87 14.89
C GLY A 885 15.89 -28.25 14.62
N ALA A 886 16.65 -27.43 13.88
CA ALA A 886 18.06 -27.64 13.56
C ALA A 886 18.96 -26.69 14.35
N HIS A 887 18.92 -26.80 15.69
CA HIS A 887 19.64 -25.89 16.59
C HIS A 887 21.16 -25.81 16.31
N ASP A 888 21.81 -26.94 16.04
CA ASP A 888 23.25 -26.96 15.72
C ASP A 888 23.57 -26.16 14.45
N ARG A 889 22.68 -26.22 13.44
CA ARG A 889 22.81 -25.43 12.21
C ARG A 889 22.51 -23.96 12.46
N ALA A 890 21.55 -23.64 13.32
CA ALA A 890 21.32 -22.27 13.77
C ALA A 890 22.56 -21.67 14.44
N LEU A 891 23.21 -22.43 15.33
CA LEU A 891 24.48 -22.01 15.97
C LEU A 891 25.61 -21.86 14.94
N GLN A 892 25.73 -22.80 14.00
CA GLN A 892 26.70 -22.70 12.90
C GLN A 892 26.51 -21.41 12.10
N ALA A 893 25.28 -21.06 11.74
CA ALA A 893 24.96 -19.81 11.03
C ALA A 893 25.28 -18.57 11.87
N ALA A 894 24.92 -18.56 13.16
CA ALA A 894 25.17 -17.42 14.04
C ALA A 894 26.68 -17.18 14.28
N GLU A 895 27.45 -18.27 14.42
CA GLU A 895 28.91 -18.20 14.51
C GLU A 895 29.55 -17.76 13.20
N PHE A 896 29.02 -18.20 12.06
CA PHE A 896 29.47 -17.74 10.76
C PHE A 896 29.22 -16.24 10.59
N ALA A 897 28.00 -15.77 10.88
CA ALA A 897 27.63 -14.37 10.82
C ALA A 897 28.52 -13.48 11.71
N CYS A 898 28.84 -13.92 12.93
CA CYS A 898 29.79 -13.21 13.81
C CYS A 898 31.21 -13.10 13.23
N ARG A 899 31.63 -14.05 12.38
CA ARG A 899 32.95 -13.98 11.71
C ARG A 899 32.93 -13.03 10.52
N VAL A 900 31.82 -12.98 9.78
CA VAL A 900 31.63 -12.08 8.64
C VAL A 900 31.46 -10.63 9.12
N HIS A 901 30.70 -10.42 10.20
CA HIS A 901 30.38 -9.11 10.77
C HIS A 901 30.90 -8.95 12.21
N PRO A 902 32.23 -8.97 12.44
CA PRO A 902 32.81 -8.96 13.78
C PRO A 902 32.62 -7.63 14.54
N ASP A 903 32.41 -6.53 13.81
CA ASP A 903 32.29 -5.19 14.39
C ASP A 903 30.86 -4.84 14.83
N ASP A 904 29.87 -5.68 14.51
CA ASP A 904 28.48 -5.46 14.87
C ASP A 904 28.09 -6.34 16.07
N ALA A 905 27.98 -5.69 17.23
CA ALA A 905 27.65 -6.33 18.49
C ALA A 905 26.29 -7.03 18.52
N VAL A 906 25.37 -6.71 17.59
CA VAL A 906 24.06 -7.38 17.50
C VAL A 906 24.22 -8.85 17.13
N PHE A 907 25.17 -9.18 16.24
CA PHE A 907 25.46 -10.58 15.89
C PHE A 907 25.94 -11.39 17.09
N ALA A 908 26.83 -10.82 17.89
CA ALA A 908 27.29 -11.46 19.11
C ALA A 908 26.14 -11.65 20.12
N PHE A 909 25.28 -10.63 20.26
CA PHE A 909 24.11 -10.69 21.14
C PHE A 909 23.14 -11.81 20.74
N GLU A 910 22.74 -11.87 19.46
CA GLU A 910 21.80 -12.87 18.94
C GLU A 910 22.37 -14.28 19.05
N ARG A 911 23.66 -14.49 18.73
CA ARG A 911 24.35 -15.77 18.92
C ARG A 911 24.36 -16.20 20.38
N ASP A 912 24.69 -15.29 21.30
CA ASP A 912 24.80 -15.62 22.72
C ASP A 912 23.42 -15.88 23.34
N ALA A 913 22.38 -15.18 22.88
CA ALA A 913 21.00 -15.48 23.22
C ALA A 913 20.59 -16.88 22.73
N LEU A 914 20.95 -17.25 21.50
CA LEU A 914 20.70 -18.58 20.96
C LEU A 914 21.45 -19.67 21.77
N ARG A 915 22.72 -19.45 22.15
CA ARG A 915 23.50 -20.39 22.98
C ARG A 915 22.92 -20.58 24.37
N ALA A 916 22.39 -19.52 24.96
CA ALA A 916 21.74 -19.59 26.27
C ALA A 916 20.42 -20.38 26.22
N TRP A 917 19.82 -20.52 25.03
CA TRP A 917 18.63 -21.32 24.82
C TRP A 917 18.98 -22.79 24.63
N THR A 918 18.47 -23.64 25.51
CA THR A 918 18.51 -25.10 25.32
C THR A 918 17.20 -25.54 24.68
N PRO A 919 17.22 -26.20 23.51
CA PRO A 919 16.02 -26.81 22.93
C PRO A 919 15.38 -27.75 23.97
N ARG A 920 14.10 -27.55 24.27
CA ARG A 920 13.34 -28.41 25.20
C ARG A 920 12.50 -29.43 24.47
#